data_AF-A0A7C5A210-F1
#
_entry.id   AF-A0A7C5A210-F1
#
_cell.length_a   1.000
_cell.length_b   1.000
_cell.length_c   1.000
_cell.angle_alpha   90.00
_cell.angle_beta   90.00
_cell.angle_gamma   90.00
#
_symmetry.space_group_name_H-M   'P 1'
#
loop_
_entity.id
_entity.type
_entity.pdbx_description
1 polymer ?
#
loop_
_entity_poly.entity_id
_entity_poly.type
_entity_poly.pdbx_seq_one_letter_code
_entity_poly.pdbx_strand_id
1 'polypeptide(L)'
;MDTQNLYHQASVKTADNLRSIAQSQMLRDLSSLSLPEIDAAVDLVSRVVPAGNVPGVILSGLARLSGRTPPANVVKRDVNLLFKGVERALDKAVYGAFFAGPAAVIWGYQNLLKLAGKDPEDSFPEGVWQFYADYALREDTARHTTETHGFDTILKQHRLNLSPVDRVSAWVMAASHCLHQYPQLLENEWRERVYTFLLHQITSDHPDAARYARLYQDWAKQRPYERGPDAEAHEPYARYRRRQFDHFLAQATQNLPASLGAEFAKQIRETEAEKLPAYLQQLSIWAFLDPGPHGETRTPVPLKQLYVGVVQQGRYYLMPVCASGAEKPPDVETVRALVATLMAHPANTRPAPLLSLAQTRRASLANLRQKFNPEIVKELDLLRRTPILLNCDQRTRALPLAELRQTERGLGDHALTLFDTGETMVFDQSHIFFDGGWGAALAEIMTNEAVAWAAYLHSLPPVQPRQARPYALAFQFKPADLHLIEQAPRVMVEASAETDRVKLRAMLSLRRLFKLRNDLIQLTINDLLVLYRAIHALTYEAEPDLLAQLQKLRQVETTRPAAEAALAALRPNSLSPAIVIPVDANQRNPRDRLYPMTFEVPLRELDLLNLHRRASATLDAYNSGTGDRTTLYSDFDRLQRTYLATLAHFGAVLSRAKEIALSGESASVGSIKLLAHMPTPLQRMLDQIPSRFDILNDLIRGREVISNVGVVVPSSTLTRFMTAKDDNEKKTLAWGVITDAGGVMRISLRDFRPHVALLAAAGHKELAMRLTQHYLDTYAEGLNRYVSDLRRITETSRETRLGKLELNRD
;
A
#
# COMPACT_ATOMS: atom_id res chain seq x y z
N MET A 1 43.77 -21.12 12.95
CA MET A 1 43.82 -19.83 13.66
C MET A 1 42.83 -19.87 14.81
N ASP A 2 43.27 -19.46 15.98
CA ASP A 2 42.61 -19.74 17.26
C ASP A 2 41.32 -18.91 17.48
N THR A 3 40.19 -19.59 17.63
CA THR A 3 38.84 -19.02 17.69
C THR A 3 38.63 -18.05 18.86
N GLN A 4 39.39 -18.21 19.95
CA GLN A 4 39.36 -17.31 21.11
C GLN A 4 40.01 -15.95 20.83
N ASN A 5 41.08 -15.93 20.02
CA ASN A 5 41.77 -14.69 19.64
C ASN A 5 40.90 -13.80 18.71
N LEU A 6 40.14 -14.42 17.81
CA LEU A 6 39.16 -13.75 16.95
C LEU A 6 38.00 -13.14 17.74
N TYR A 7 37.53 -13.85 18.78
CA TYR A 7 36.44 -13.38 19.66
C TYR A 7 36.87 -12.15 20.47
N HIS A 8 38.11 -12.17 20.99
CA HIS A 8 38.71 -11.06 21.72
C HIS A 8 38.89 -9.82 20.83
N GLN A 9 39.43 -9.97 19.61
CA GLN A 9 39.61 -8.86 18.67
C GLN A 9 38.28 -8.22 18.23
N ALA A 10 37.23 -9.02 18.02
CA ALA A 10 35.91 -8.52 17.68
C ALA A 10 35.22 -7.79 18.84
N SER A 11 35.46 -8.20 20.08
CA SER A 11 34.95 -7.54 21.29
C SER A 11 35.60 -6.18 21.50
N VAL A 12 36.94 -6.10 21.39
CA VAL A 12 37.71 -4.85 21.48
C VAL A 12 37.26 -3.83 20.42
N LYS A 13 37.11 -4.25 19.15
CA LYS A 13 36.67 -3.37 18.06
C LYS A 13 35.23 -2.85 18.25
N THR A 14 34.37 -3.63 18.89
CA THR A 14 32.99 -3.23 19.23
C THR A 14 33.00 -2.19 20.35
N ALA A 15 33.84 -2.40 21.38
CA ALA A 15 34.02 -1.44 22.47
C ALA A 15 34.55 -0.10 21.97
N ASP A 16 35.56 -0.10 21.08
CA ASP A 16 36.18 1.13 20.58
C ASP A 16 35.22 1.98 19.74
N ASN A 17 34.41 1.34 18.87
CA ASN A 17 33.38 2.03 18.09
C ASN A 17 32.28 2.61 18.99
N LEU A 18 31.80 1.84 19.97
CA LEU A 18 30.78 2.28 20.93
C LEU A 18 31.29 3.43 21.82
N ARG A 19 32.56 3.41 22.25
CA ARG A 19 33.18 4.52 22.99
C ARG A 19 33.27 5.78 22.15
N SER A 20 33.63 5.68 20.86
CA SER A 20 33.69 6.86 19.97
C SER A 20 32.33 7.55 19.81
N ILE A 21 31.23 6.78 19.81
CA ILE A 21 29.87 7.29 19.70
C ILE A 21 29.40 7.84 21.05
N ALA A 22 29.64 7.09 22.13
CA ALA A 22 29.27 7.42 23.50
C ALA A 22 29.94 8.69 24.03
N GLN A 23 31.19 8.95 23.62
CA GLN A 23 31.95 10.13 24.01
C GLN A 23 31.62 11.38 23.19
N SER A 24 30.78 11.27 22.14
CA SER A 24 30.32 12.40 21.36
C SER A 24 29.51 13.38 22.23
N GLN A 25 29.70 14.69 22.00
CA GLN A 25 29.06 15.77 22.74
C GLN A 25 27.52 15.59 22.83
N MET A 26 26.93 15.04 21.76
CA MET A 26 25.50 14.81 21.58
C MET A 26 24.87 13.81 22.57
N LEU A 27 25.62 12.81 23.05
CA LEU A 27 25.12 11.80 24.00
C LEU A 27 25.22 12.27 25.46
N ARG A 28 26.16 13.16 25.76
CA ARG A 28 26.28 13.81 27.09
C ARG A 28 25.12 14.74 27.38
N ASP A 29 24.54 15.35 26.34
CA ASP A 29 23.40 16.25 26.47
C ASP A 29 22.04 15.52 26.57
N LEU A 30 22.00 14.22 26.24
CA LEU A 30 20.78 13.40 26.15
C LEU A 30 20.68 12.27 27.19
N SER A 31 21.72 12.09 28.02
CA SER A 31 21.83 11.03 29.02
C SER A 31 22.04 11.62 30.42
N SER A 32 21.34 11.07 31.42
CA SER A 32 21.57 11.38 32.83
C SER A 32 22.71 10.56 33.47
N LEU A 33 23.37 9.69 32.69
CA LEU A 33 24.44 8.81 33.15
C LEU A 33 25.79 9.53 33.09
N SER A 34 26.63 9.30 34.09
CA SER A 34 28.00 9.81 34.12
C SER A 34 28.89 9.08 33.11
N LEU A 35 29.95 9.74 32.61
CA LEU A 35 30.93 9.14 31.68
C LEU A 35 31.47 7.76 32.15
N PRO A 36 31.79 7.55 33.44
CA PRO A 36 32.20 6.23 33.94
C PRO A 36 31.11 5.15 33.83
N GLU A 37 29.84 5.50 33.99
CA GLU A 37 28.71 4.56 33.86
C GLU A 37 28.44 4.22 32.39
N ILE A 38 28.62 5.19 31.49
CA ILE A 38 28.55 4.99 30.04
C ILE A 38 29.67 4.05 29.58
N ASP A 39 30.91 4.27 30.02
CA ASP A 39 32.05 3.41 29.68
C ASP A 39 31.88 1.98 30.25
N ALA A 40 31.35 1.85 31.47
CA ALA A 40 31.04 0.55 32.07
C ALA A 40 29.94 -0.21 31.30
N ALA A 41 28.90 0.49 30.83
CA ALA A 41 27.85 -0.09 30.00
C ALA A 41 28.38 -0.52 28.62
N VAL A 42 29.25 0.28 28.00
CA VAL A 42 29.91 -0.06 26.72
C VAL A 42 30.82 -1.29 26.87
N ASP A 43 31.55 -1.39 27.98
CA ASP A 43 32.40 -2.55 28.30
C ASP A 43 31.58 -3.82 28.58
N LEU A 44 30.41 -3.68 29.21
CA LEU A 44 29.50 -4.79 29.43
C LEU A 44 28.89 -5.28 28.11
N VAL A 45 28.39 -4.36 27.28
CA VAL A 45 27.75 -4.63 25.99
C VAL A 45 28.71 -5.29 25.00
N SER A 46 29.95 -4.81 24.92
CA SER A 46 30.98 -5.35 24.03
C SER A 46 31.48 -6.76 24.41
N ARG A 47 31.37 -7.15 25.70
CA ARG A 47 31.67 -8.51 26.19
C ARG A 47 30.55 -9.51 25.94
N VAL A 48 29.30 -9.04 25.94
CA VAL A 48 28.11 -9.89 25.73
C VAL A 48 27.90 -10.21 24.25
N VAL A 49 28.26 -9.31 23.33
CA VAL A 49 28.17 -9.56 21.89
C VAL A 49 29.36 -8.97 21.11
N PRO A 50 30.38 -9.77 20.77
CA PRO A 50 31.41 -9.35 19.82
C PRO A 50 30.85 -9.30 18.40
N ALA A 51 31.37 -8.39 17.57
CA ALA A 51 30.98 -8.17 16.16
C ALA A 51 30.91 -9.43 15.26
N GLY A 52 31.38 -10.60 15.71
CA GLY A 52 31.18 -11.88 15.01
C GLY A 52 29.83 -12.58 15.28
N ASN A 53 29.01 -12.11 16.23
CA ASN A 53 27.81 -12.82 16.71
C ASN A 53 26.49 -12.06 16.51
N VAL A 54 26.47 -11.15 15.53
CA VAL A 54 25.30 -10.36 15.11
C VAL A 54 24.09 -11.20 14.67
N PRO A 55 24.24 -12.40 14.06
CA PRO A 55 23.11 -13.31 13.89
C PRO A 55 22.41 -13.62 15.21
N GLY A 56 23.19 -13.83 16.29
CA GLY A 56 22.68 -14.02 17.65
C GLY A 56 21.97 -12.80 18.23
N VAL A 57 22.27 -11.58 17.77
CA VAL A 57 21.63 -10.33 18.20
C VAL A 57 20.31 -10.11 17.51
N ILE A 58 20.27 -10.31 16.18
CA ILE A 58 19.03 -10.33 15.40
C ILE A 58 18.13 -11.45 15.93
N LEU A 59 18.69 -12.63 16.22
CA LEU A 59 17.99 -13.77 16.81
C LEU A 59 17.57 -13.55 18.27
N SER A 60 18.35 -12.83 19.09
CA SER A 60 17.98 -12.50 20.48
C SER A 60 16.88 -11.43 20.50
N GLY A 61 16.92 -10.48 19.56
CA GLY A 61 15.80 -9.59 19.28
C GLY A 61 14.56 -10.36 18.86
N LEU A 62 14.66 -11.23 17.85
CA LEU A 62 13.57 -12.07 17.35
C LEU A 62 13.04 -13.09 18.37
N ALA A 63 13.90 -13.65 19.22
CA ALA A 63 13.53 -14.63 20.25
C ALA A 63 12.93 -13.98 21.51
N ARG A 64 13.27 -12.71 21.80
CA ARG A 64 12.62 -11.92 22.85
C ARG A 64 11.25 -11.39 22.41
N LEU A 65 10.99 -11.30 21.10
CA LEU A 65 9.69 -10.87 20.55
C LEU A 65 8.58 -11.92 20.72
N SER A 66 8.89 -13.20 20.88
CA SER A 66 7.90 -14.28 20.83
C SER A 66 7.21 -14.66 22.16
N GLY A 67 7.54 -14.05 23.30
CA GLY A 67 6.92 -14.31 24.61
C GLY A 67 6.96 -15.76 25.14
N ARG A 68 7.45 -16.70 24.34
CA ARG A 68 7.65 -18.12 24.61
C ARG A 68 8.99 -18.53 24.02
N THR A 69 9.79 -19.23 24.80
CA THR A 69 11.05 -19.84 24.41
C THR A 69 10.78 -21.09 23.55
N PRO A 70 10.92 -21.05 22.21
CA PRO A 70 10.75 -22.24 21.40
C PRO A 70 11.97 -23.16 21.58
N PRO A 71 11.84 -24.48 21.38
CA PRO A 71 12.96 -25.41 21.45
C PRO A 71 14.06 -25.05 20.43
N ALA A 72 15.32 -25.02 20.91
CA ALA A 72 16.48 -24.51 20.16
C ALA A 72 16.75 -25.22 18.82
N ASN A 73 16.25 -26.44 18.65
CA ASN A 73 16.40 -27.25 17.43
C ASN A 73 15.47 -26.81 16.29
N VAL A 74 14.26 -26.33 16.58
CA VAL A 74 13.30 -25.83 15.57
C VAL A 74 13.75 -24.46 15.06
N VAL A 75 14.18 -23.58 15.98
CA VAL A 75 14.78 -22.29 15.65
C VAL A 75 16.02 -22.49 14.78
N LYS A 76 16.93 -23.41 15.13
CA LYS A 76 18.12 -23.69 14.30
C LYS A 76 17.79 -24.14 12.88
N ARG A 77 16.73 -24.93 12.69
CA ARG A 77 16.35 -25.46 11.37
C ARG A 77 15.76 -24.37 10.48
N ASP A 78 14.82 -23.60 11.01
CA ASP A 78 14.11 -22.56 10.26
C ASP A 78 15.05 -21.36 9.98
N VAL A 79 16.00 -21.11 10.89
CA VAL A 79 17.09 -20.15 10.72
C VAL A 79 18.14 -20.61 9.70
N ASN A 80 18.55 -21.88 9.71
CA ASN A 80 19.49 -22.40 8.71
C ASN A 80 18.92 -22.37 7.28
N LEU A 81 17.59 -22.40 7.13
CA LEU A 81 16.91 -22.24 5.84
C LEU A 81 16.90 -20.78 5.37
N LEU A 82 16.65 -19.82 6.26
CA LEU A 82 16.71 -18.38 5.98
C LEU A 82 18.14 -17.89 5.67
N PHE A 83 19.17 -18.50 6.26
CA PHE A 83 20.56 -17.99 6.18
C PHE A 83 21.49 -18.73 5.21
N LYS A 84 21.10 -19.90 4.67
CA LYS A 84 21.89 -20.57 3.61
C LYS A 84 22.08 -19.71 2.34
N GLY A 85 21.21 -18.71 2.12
CA GLY A 85 21.35 -17.72 1.05
C GLY A 85 22.35 -16.60 1.34
N VAL A 86 22.51 -16.21 2.62
CA VAL A 86 23.34 -15.06 3.03
C VAL A 86 24.82 -15.45 3.16
N GLU A 87 25.13 -16.61 3.74
CA GLU A 87 26.52 -17.09 3.89
C GLU A 87 27.20 -17.43 2.55
N ARG A 88 26.43 -17.70 1.49
CA ARG A 88 26.97 -18.00 0.15
C ARG A 88 27.25 -16.74 -0.69
N ALA A 89 26.76 -15.58 -0.28
CA ALA A 89 26.76 -14.36 -1.11
C ALA A 89 27.77 -13.28 -0.69
N LEU A 90 28.32 -13.32 0.52
CA LEU A 90 29.20 -12.27 1.06
C LEU A 90 30.49 -12.84 1.66
N ASP A 91 31.62 -12.22 1.33
CA ASP A 91 32.91 -12.53 1.94
C ASP A 91 32.94 -12.09 3.42
N LYS A 92 33.60 -12.85 4.29
CA LYS A 92 33.54 -12.70 5.76
C LYS A 92 34.03 -11.32 6.25
N ALA A 93 34.97 -10.71 5.53
CA ALA A 93 35.50 -9.38 5.82
C ALA A 93 34.47 -8.26 5.52
N VAL A 94 33.69 -8.42 4.44
CA VAL A 94 32.63 -7.47 4.04
C VAL A 94 31.44 -7.55 4.99
N TYR A 95 31.07 -8.77 5.42
CA TYR A 95 30.03 -8.99 6.42
C TYR A 95 30.37 -8.34 7.77
N GLY A 96 31.61 -8.49 8.25
CA GLY A 96 32.06 -7.91 9.52
C GLY A 96 32.10 -6.37 9.52
N ALA A 97 32.61 -5.76 8.44
CA ALA A 97 32.80 -4.31 8.37
C ALA A 97 31.51 -3.53 8.06
N PHE A 98 30.62 -4.08 7.21
CA PHE A 98 29.50 -3.32 6.65
C PHE A 98 28.12 -3.75 7.14
N PHE A 99 28.00 -4.93 7.77
CA PHE A 99 26.74 -5.41 8.34
C PHE A 99 26.82 -5.56 9.86
N ALA A 100 27.82 -6.30 10.34
CA ALA A 100 27.92 -6.60 11.75
C ALA A 100 28.29 -5.37 12.59
N GLY A 101 29.18 -4.51 12.09
CA GLY A 101 29.52 -3.23 12.72
C GLY A 101 28.31 -2.31 12.92
N PRO A 102 27.60 -1.89 11.85
CA PRO A 102 26.43 -1.02 11.99
C PRO A 102 25.29 -1.65 12.82
N ALA A 103 25.01 -2.95 12.66
CA ALA A 103 23.96 -3.62 13.44
C ALA A 103 24.30 -3.70 14.94
N ALA A 104 25.56 -3.96 15.29
CA ALA A 104 26.01 -3.93 16.69
C ALA A 104 25.98 -2.51 17.27
N VAL A 105 26.28 -1.50 16.46
CA VAL A 105 26.16 -0.07 16.85
C VAL A 105 24.71 0.31 17.10
N ILE A 106 23.78 -0.04 16.20
CA ILE A 106 22.34 0.23 16.36
C ILE A 106 21.81 -0.50 17.58
N TRP A 107 22.14 -1.77 17.75
CA TRP A 107 21.69 -2.54 18.91
C TRP A 107 22.27 -2.01 20.22
N GLY A 108 23.57 -1.67 20.25
CA GLY A 108 24.20 -1.02 21.39
C GLY A 108 23.52 0.31 21.73
N TYR A 109 23.23 1.12 20.71
CA TYR A 109 22.49 2.37 20.86
C TYR A 109 21.08 2.18 21.43
N GLN A 110 20.31 1.21 20.90
CA GLN A 110 18.97 0.89 21.41
C GLN A 110 18.99 0.39 22.85
N ASN A 111 20.01 -0.39 23.26
CA ASN A 111 20.14 -0.81 24.66
C ASN A 111 20.56 0.35 25.57
N LEU A 112 21.41 1.26 25.11
CA LEU A 112 21.74 2.49 25.85
C LEU A 112 20.50 3.38 26.04
N LEU A 113 19.63 3.51 25.02
CA LEU A 113 18.37 4.23 25.14
C LEU A 113 17.43 3.59 26.16
N LYS A 114 17.30 2.25 26.15
CA LYS A 114 16.52 1.51 27.16
C LYS A 114 17.07 1.68 28.57
N LEU A 115 18.39 1.61 28.72
CA LEU A 115 19.07 1.86 30.01
C LEU A 115 18.90 3.31 30.48
N ALA A 116 18.74 4.26 29.55
CA ALA A 116 18.39 5.66 29.82
C ALA A 116 16.87 5.90 30.00
N GLY A 117 16.05 4.84 30.08
CA GLY A 117 14.62 4.92 30.34
C GLY A 117 13.74 5.29 29.14
N LYS A 118 14.26 5.27 27.91
CA LYS A 118 13.47 5.52 26.69
C LYS A 118 12.97 4.19 26.10
N ASP A 119 11.65 4.04 25.97
CA ASP A 119 11.05 2.90 25.26
C ASP A 119 11.08 3.16 23.74
N PRO A 120 11.60 2.21 22.93
CA PRO A 120 11.45 2.28 21.48
C PRO A 120 10.01 2.43 20.99
N GLU A 121 9.00 1.92 21.71
CA GLU A 121 7.60 2.11 21.33
C GLU A 121 7.16 3.58 21.41
N ASP A 122 7.78 4.39 22.28
CA ASP A 122 7.52 5.84 22.39
C ASP A 122 7.95 6.62 21.13
N SER A 123 8.79 6.03 20.26
CA SER A 123 9.14 6.62 18.95
C SER A 123 8.01 6.56 17.94
N PHE A 124 6.99 5.74 18.18
CA PHE A 124 5.91 5.49 17.24
C PHE A 124 4.58 5.96 17.84
N PRO A 125 4.45 7.25 18.21
CA PRO A 125 3.25 7.74 18.85
C PRO A 125 2.03 7.52 17.97
N GLU A 126 2.18 7.52 16.63
CA GLU A 126 1.17 7.24 15.60
C GLU A 126 1.26 5.83 14.97
N GLY A 127 2.01 4.92 15.58
CA GLY A 127 2.20 3.55 15.07
C GLY A 127 3.34 3.40 14.06
N VAL A 128 3.79 2.15 13.89
CA VAL A 128 5.01 1.83 13.10
C VAL A 128 4.78 2.09 11.61
N TRP A 129 3.56 1.83 11.13
CA TRP A 129 3.21 2.06 9.74
C TRP A 129 3.22 3.54 9.36
N GLN A 130 2.73 4.41 10.25
CA GLN A 130 2.73 5.84 9.99
C GLN A 130 4.16 6.36 9.84
N PHE A 131 5.05 5.95 10.73
CA PHE A 131 6.48 6.23 10.60
C PHE A 131 7.04 5.73 9.26
N TYR A 132 6.71 4.51 8.85
CA TYR A 132 7.12 4.00 7.54
C TYR A 132 6.57 4.84 6.38
N ALA A 133 5.32 5.28 6.44
CA ALA A 133 4.71 6.10 5.41
C ALA A 133 5.39 7.48 5.30
N ASP A 134 5.61 8.13 6.44
CA ASP A 134 6.20 9.47 6.52
C ASP A 134 7.66 9.50 6.05
N TYR A 135 8.35 8.36 6.12
CA TYR A 135 9.76 8.24 5.77
C TYR A 135 10.00 7.61 4.38
N ALA A 136 9.17 6.63 3.99
CA ALA A 136 9.41 5.78 2.82
C ALA A 136 8.32 5.84 1.74
N LEU A 137 7.23 6.59 1.93
CA LEU A 137 6.13 6.74 0.97
C LEU A 137 5.81 8.23 0.70
N ARG A 138 6.86 9.03 0.49
CA ARG A 138 6.75 10.49 0.35
C ARG A 138 6.62 10.92 -1.09
N GLU A 139 7.35 10.25 -1.99
CA GLU A 139 7.47 10.67 -3.37
C GLU A 139 6.14 10.56 -4.11
N ASP A 140 5.99 11.26 -5.23
CA ASP A 140 4.76 11.20 -6.01
C ASP A 140 4.39 9.77 -6.43
N THR A 141 5.40 8.92 -6.65
CA THR A 141 5.20 7.50 -6.94
C THR A 141 4.48 6.74 -5.83
N ALA A 142 4.47 7.28 -4.61
CA ALA A 142 3.86 6.69 -3.42
C ALA A 142 2.37 7.00 -3.23
N ARG A 143 1.69 7.59 -4.21
CA ARG A 143 0.23 7.77 -4.17
C ARG A 143 -0.49 6.58 -4.81
N HIS A 144 -1.59 6.12 -4.23
CA HIS A 144 -2.48 5.13 -4.84
C HIS A 144 -3.66 5.82 -5.52
N THR A 145 -4.29 5.14 -6.48
CA THR A 145 -5.33 5.74 -7.31
C THR A 145 -6.49 4.77 -7.49
N THR A 146 -7.73 5.25 -7.35
CA THR A 146 -8.95 4.48 -7.62
C THR A 146 -9.83 5.19 -8.64
N GLU A 147 -10.51 4.45 -9.51
CA GLU A 147 -11.52 4.99 -10.43
C GLU A 147 -12.91 4.50 -10.04
N THR A 148 -13.88 5.42 -10.02
CA THR A 148 -15.31 5.13 -9.91
C THR A 148 -16.07 5.59 -11.16
N HIS A 149 -17.08 4.81 -11.55
CA HIS A 149 -18.07 5.21 -12.55
C HIS A 149 -19.42 5.62 -11.94
N GLY A 150 -19.54 5.61 -10.60
CA GLY A 150 -20.81 5.70 -9.89
C GLY A 150 -21.58 6.98 -10.21
N PHE A 151 -20.90 8.12 -10.16
CA PHE A 151 -21.49 9.43 -10.42
C PHE A 151 -22.18 9.47 -11.81
N ASP A 152 -21.41 9.30 -12.87
CA ASP A 152 -21.91 9.36 -14.24
C ASP A 152 -22.91 8.25 -14.58
N THR A 153 -22.75 7.07 -14.00
CA THR A 153 -23.68 5.94 -14.22
C THR A 153 -25.05 6.24 -13.63
N ILE A 154 -25.10 6.74 -12.40
CA ILE A 154 -26.37 7.06 -11.73
C ILE A 154 -27.05 8.24 -12.43
N LEU A 155 -26.32 9.27 -12.85
CA LEU A 155 -26.90 10.37 -13.65
C LEU A 155 -27.57 9.85 -14.92
N LYS A 156 -26.90 8.96 -15.66
CA LYS A 156 -27.45 8.35 -16.88
C LYS A 156 -28.67 7.46 -16.58
N GLN A 157 -28.60 6.62 -15.56
CA GLN A 157 -29.69 5.72 -15.16
C GLN A 157 -30.96 6.49 -14.78
N HIS A 158 -30.81 7.60 -14.06
CA HIS A 158 -31.93 8.44 -13.61
C HIS A 158 -32.25 9.62 -14.54
N ARG A 159 -31.57 9.71 -15.70
CA ARG A 159 -31.72 10.79 -16.69
C ARG A 159 -31.53 12.20 -16.09
N LEU A 160 -30.62 12.31 -15.13
CA LEU A 160 -30.25 13.58 -14.51
C LEU A 160 -29.27 14.32 -15.42
N ASN A 161 -29.73 15.43 -15.99
CA ASN A 161 -28.92 16.29 -16.86
C ASN A 161 -28.33 17.44 -16.05
N LEU A 162 -27.00 17.49 -15.94
CA LEU A 162 -26.29 18.59 -15.27
C LEU A 162 -25.63 19.50 -16.29
N SER A 163 -25.65 20.81 -16.03
CA SER A 163 -24.74 21.74 -16.69
C SER A 163 -23.29 21.47 -16.24
N PRO A 164 -22.27 21.91 -16.98
CA PRO A 164 -20.87 21.85 -16.52
C PRO A 164 -20.66 22.53 -15.16
N VAL A 165 -21.38 23.63 -14.90
CA VAL A 165 -21.36 24.34 -13.62
C VAL A 165 -21.90 23.46 -12.50
N ASP A 166 -23.02 22.78 -12.72
CA ASP A 166 -23.64 21.93 -11.70
C ASP A 166 -22.83 20.67 -11.44
N ARG A 167 -22.17 20.09 -12.47
CA ARG A 167 -21.24 18.97 -12.29
C ARG A 167 -20.11 19.33 -11.34
N VAL A 168 -19.44 20.46 -11.58
CA VAL A 168 -18.34 20.91 -10.71
C VAL A 168 -18.88 21.29 -9.32
N SER A 169 -20.04 21.95 -9.26
CA SER A 169 -20.68 22.30 -7.99
C SER A 169 -21.01 21.09 -7.14
N ALA A 170 -21.50 19.98 -7.74
CA ALA A 170 -21.79 18.74 -7.03
C ALA A 170 -20.55 18.19 -6.32
N TRP A 171 -19.40 18.18 -7.00
CA TRP A 171 -18.14 17.70 -6.44
C TRP A 171 -17.53 18.67 -5.41
N VAL A 172 -17.66 19.99 -5.61
CA VAL A 172 -17.22 20.98 -4.61
C VAL A 172 -18.06 20.86 -3.33
N MET A 173 -19.37 20.66 -3.46
CA MET A 173 -20.26 20.43 -2.32
C MET A 173 -19.93 19.11 -1.62
N ALA A 174 -19.74 18.02 -2.36
CA ALA A 174 -19.35 16.73 -1.80
C ALA A 174 -18.01 16.80 -1.05
N ALA A 175 -17.00 17.47 -1.63
CA ALA A 175 -15.71 17.68 -0.98
C ALA A 175 -15.83 18.54 0.29
N SER A 176 -16.63 19.62 0.26
CA SER A 176 -16.87 20.47 1.42
C SER A 176 -17.58 19.71 2.54
N HIS A 177 -18.66 19.00 2.23
CA HIS A 177 -19.40 18.18 3.19
C HIS A 177 -18.54 17.03 3.74
N CYS A 178 -17.73 16.39 2.89
CA CYS A 178 -16.77 15.39 3.31
C CYS A 178 -15.81 15.95 4.35
N LEU A 179 -15.24 17.15 4.14
CA LEU A 179 -14.34 17.77 5.10
C LEU A 179 -15.04 18.04 6.44
N HIS A 180 -16.27 18.54 6.44
CA HIS A 180 -17.04 18.76 7.67
C HIS A 180 -17.36 17.47 8.43
N GLN A 181 -17.65 16.38 7.72
CA GLN A 181 -18.04 15.10 8.32
C GLN A 181 -16.85 14.17 8.61
N TYR A 182 -15.64 14.52 8.15
CA TYR A 182 -14.48 13.64 8.16
C TYR A 182 -14.14 13.07 9.55
N PRO A 183 -14.14 13.86 10.65
CA PRO A 183 -13.89 13.31 11.98
C PRO A 183 -14.89 12.23 12.40
N GLN A 184 -16.19 12.39 12.07
CA GLN A 184 -17.19 11.38 12.40
C GLN A 184 -17.09 10.15 11.50
N LEU A 185 -16.65 10.31 10.25
CA LEU A 185 -16.36 9.18 9.36
C LEU A 185 -15.21 8.33 9.89
N LEU A 186 -14.13 8.95 10.35
CA LEU A 186 -13.02 8.26 11.00
C LEU A 186 -13.45 7.58 12.30
N GLU A 187 -14.23 8.25 13.14
CA GLU A 187 -14.74 7.66 14.38
C GLU A 187 -15.60 6.42 14.09
N ASN A 188 -16.45 6.45 13.07
CA ASN A 188 -17.22 5.28 12.66
C ASN A 188 -16.31 4.13 12.18
N GLU A 189 -15.31 4.44 11.37
CA GLU A 189 -14.33 3.47 10.88
C GLU A 189 -13.65 2.74 12.06
N TRP A 190 -13.19 3.52 13.04
CA TRP A 190 -12.55 3.02 14.24
C TRP A 190 -13.50 2.17 15.09
N ARG A 191 -14.71 2.67 15.37
CA ARG A 191 -15.72 1.98 16.19
C ARG A 191 -16.10 0.63 15.58
N GLU A 192 -16.35 0.59 14.28
CA GLU A 192 -16.74 -0.63 13.56
C GLU A 192 -15.72 -1.76 13.73
N ARG A 193 -14.43 -1.41 13.77
CA ARG A 193 -13.33 -2.37 13.95
C ARG A 193 -13.09 -2.71 15.41
N VAL A 194 -12.95 -1.71 16.25
CA VAL A 194 -12.58 -1.90 17.66
C VAL A 194 -13.69 -2.61 18.41
N TYR A 195 -14.96 -2.27 18.18
CA TYR A 195 -16.06 -2.87 18.93
C TYR A 195 -16.23 -4.35 18.59
N THR A 196 -16.13 -4.69 17.31
CA THR A 196 -16.20 -6.09 16.87
C THR A 196 -14.99 -6.90 17.34
N PHE A 197 -13.80 -6.29 17.37
CA PHE A 197 -12.59 -6.91 17.91
C PHE A 197 -12.65 -7.15 19.42
N LEU A 198 -13.01 -6.13 20.22
CA LEU A 198 -13.15 -6.26 21.67
C LEU A 198 -14.19 -7.33 22.02
N LEU A 199 -15.32 -7.36 21.30
CA LEU A 199 -16.34 -8.38 21.49
C LEU A 199 -15.79 -9.78 21.19
N HIS A 200 -15.02 -9.95 20.11
CA HIS A 200 -14.34 -11.20 19.81
C HIS A 200 -13.38 -11.61 20.94
N GLN A 201 -12.60 -10.68 21.50
CA GLN A 201 -11.65 -10.98 22.58
C GLN A 201 -12.34 -11.46 23.85
N ILE A 202 -13.36 -10.76 24.33
CA ILE A 202 -14.04 -11.13 25.59
C ILE A 202 -14.90 -12.41 25.45
N THR A 203 -15.23 -12.79 24.22
CA THR A 203 -16.02 -14.00 23.93
C THR A 203 -15.17 -15.16 23.44
N SER A 204 -13.83 -15.11 23.54
CA SER A 204 -12.93 -16.17 23.05
C SER A 204 -13.26 -17.55 23.62
N ASP A 205 -13.68 -17.58 24.89
CA ASP A 205 -14.00 -18.81 25.62
C ASP A 205 -15.52 -19.09 25.69
N HIS A 206 -16.33 -18.27 25.00
CA HIS A 206 -17.78 -18.42 24.94
C HIS A 206 -18.16 -19.51 23.92
N PRO A 207 -19.25 -20.29 24.12
CA PRO A 207 -19.70 -21.29 23.15
C PRO A 207 -19.90 -20.74 21.72
N ASP A 208 -20.30 -19.48 21.61
CA ASP A 208 -20.51 -18.77 20.35
C ASP A 208 -19.27 -17.99 19.84
N ALA A 209 -18.05 -18.26 20.33
CA ALA A 209 -16.83 -17.53 19.95
C ALA A 209 -16.65 -17.40 18.43
N ALA A 210 -16.95 -18.46 17.68
CA ALA A 210 -16.84 -18.48 16.21
C ALA A 210 -17.83 -17.53 15.51
N ARG A 211 -18.99 -17.23 16.13
CA ARG A 211 -19.93 -16.21 15.64
C ARG A 211 -19.33 -14.82 15.84
N TYR A 212 -18.85 -14.52 17.05
CA TYR A 212 -18.27 -13.21 17.38
C TYR A 212 -17.00 -12.90 16.56
N ALA A 213 -16.15 -13.90 16.32
CA ALA A 213 -14.97 -13.77 15.46
C ALA A 213 -15.27 -13.36 14.01
N ARG A 214 -16.51 -13.60 13.52
CA ARG A 214 -16.93 -13.26 12.14
C ARG A 214 -17.68 -11.93 12.02
N LEU A 215 -18.01 -11.28 13.14
CA LEU A 215 -18.88 -10.10 13.14
C LEU A 215 -18.38 -8.96 12.25
N TYR A 216 -17.08 -8.68 12.25
CA TYR A 216 -16.55 -7.64 11.37
C TYR A 216 -16.76 -7.97 9.89
N GLN A 217 -16.55 -9.24 9.51
CA GLN A 217 -16.77 -9.69 8.13
C GLN A 217 -18.24 -9.63 7.74
N ASP A 218 -19.14 -9.93 8.68
CA ASP A 218 -20.58 -9.85 8.46
C ASP A 218 -21.06 -8.41 8.36
N TRP A 219 -20.54 -7.50 9.20
CA TRP A 219 -20.76 -6.07 9.07
C TRP A 219 -20.27 -5.54 7.71
N ALA A 220 -19.05 -5.89 7.31
CA ALA A 220 -18.44 -5.41 6.07
C ALA A 220 -19.28 -5.73 4.82
N LYS A 221 -20.06 -6.82 4.82
CA LYS A 221 -20.96 -7.21 3.71
C LYS A 221 -22.18 -6.31 3.56
N GLN A 222 -22.65 -5.69 4.65
CA GLN A 222 -23.88 -4.91 4.69
C GLN A 222 -23.67 -3.44 5.09
N ARG A 223 -22.42 -3.05 5.35
CA ARG A 223 -22.02 -1.69 5.69
C ARG A 223 -22.51 -0.71 4.61
N PRO A 224 -23.27 0.33 4.97
CA PRO A 224 -23.79 1.29 4.01
C PRO A 224 -22.70 2.27 3.54
N TYR A 225 -22.65 2.54 2.24
CA TYR A 225 -21.82 3.57 1.60
C TYR A 225 -22.62 4.79 1.11
N GLU A 226 -23.93 4.75 1.33
CA GLU A 226 -24.88 5.82 1.07
C GLU A 226 -25.96 5.81 2.14
N ARG A 227 -26.86 6.81 2.11
CA ARG A 227 -28.04 6.83 2.97
C ARG A 227 -29.13 5.97 2.35
N GLY A 228 -29.64 5.00 3.10
CA GLY A 228 -30.79 4.21 2.71
C GLY A 228 -32.12 4.96 2.81
N PRO A 229 -33.22 4.35 2.35
CA PRO A 229 -34.56 4.94 2.42
C PRO A 229 -35.08 5.14 3.85
N ASP A 230 -34.45 4.50 4.83
CA ASP A 230 -34.76 4.62 6.26
C ASP A 230 -33.96 5.74 6.96
N ALA A 231 -33.21 6.56 6.21
CA ALA A 231 -32.52 7.72 6.76
C ALA A 231 -33.52 8.80 7.21
N GLU A 232 -33.25 9.44 8.36
CA GLU A 232 -34.08 10.54 8.84
C GLU A 232 -33.91 11.78 7.93
N ALA A 233 -34.91 12.65 7.91
CA ALA A 233 -34.83 13.91 7.16
C ALA A 233 -33.63 14.74 7.68
N HIS A 234 -32.75 15.14 6.76
CA HIS A 234 -31.49 15.86 7.04
C HIS A 234 -30.45 15.09 7.87
N GLU A 235 -30.57 13.76 8.02
CA GLU A 235 -29.55 12.94 8.68
C GLU A 235 -28.24 12.98 7.87
N PRO A 236 -27.10 13.40 8.46
CA PRO A 236 -25.79 13.29 7.82
C PRO A 236 -25.41 11.82 7.64
N TYR A 237 -24.73 11.48 6.54
CA TYR A 237 -24.34 10.10 6.24
C TYR A 237 -23.52 9.46 7.38
N ALA A 238 -22.59 10.18 8.00
CA ALA A 238 -21.83 9.66 9.13
C ALA A 238 -22.72 9.25 10.31
N ARG A 239 -23.79 10.00 10.59
CA ARG A 239 -24.75 9.65 11.66
C ARG A 239 -25.59 8.43 11.28
N TYR A 240 -26.07 8.39 10.04
CA TYR A 240 -26.81 7.25 9.49
C TYR A 240 -26.00 5.96 9.61
N ARG A 241 -24.74 5.96 9.15
CA ARG A 241 -23.86 4.79 9.22
C ARG A 241 -23.62 4.33 10.65
N ARG A 242 -23.45 5.26 11.60
CA ARG A 242 -23.33 4.94 13.03
C ARG A 242 -24.57 4.23 13.55
N ARG A 243 -25.76 4.76 13.27
CA ARG A 243 -27.03 4.16 13.68
C ARG A 243 -27.19 2.75 13.13
N GLN A 244 -26.85 2.51 11.87
CA GLN A 244 -26.88 1.17 11.26
C GLN A 244 -25.92 0.20 11.96
N PHE A 245 -24.71 0.64 12.29
CA PHE A 245 -23.75 -0.18 13.02
C PHE A 245 -24.20 -0.48 14.46
N ASP A 246 -24.71 0.51 15.17
CA ASP A 246 -25.21 0.34 16.54
C ASP A 246 -26.40 -0.64 16.56
N HIS A 247 -27.29 -0.59 15.56
CA HIS A 247 -28.38 -1.56 15.40
C HIS A 247 -27.85 -2.99 15.14
N PHE A 248 -26.90 -3.14 14.21
CA PHE A 248 -26.25 -4.42 13.94
C PHE A 248 -25.60 -5.00 15.20
N LEU A 249 -24.86 -4.18 15.94
CA LEU A 249 -24.16 -4.62 17.14
C LEU A 249 -25.14 -4.99 18.26
N ALA A 250 -26.22 -4.24 18.45
CA ALA A 250 -27.27 -4.56 19.43
C ALA A 250 -27.93 -5.92 19.15
N GLN A 251 -28.19 -6.24 17.88
CA GLN A 251 -28.70 -7.57 17.49
C GLN A 251 -27.66 -8.68 17.78
N ALA A 252 -26.38 -8.40 17.54
CA ALA A 252 -25.30 -9.36 17.81
C ALA A 252 -25.09 -9.63 19.31
N THR A 253 -25.35 -8.64 20.17
CA THR A 253 -25.12 -8.71 21.63
C THR A 253 -26.36 -9.00 22.45
N GLN A 254 -27.54 -9.18 21.83
CA GLN A 254 -28.81 -9.42 22.53
C GLN A 254 -28.78 -10.58 23.54
N ASN A 255 -28.05 -11.65 23.22
CA ASN A 255 -27.95 -12.86 24.07
C ASN A 255 -26.64 -12.90 24.87
N LEU A 256 -25.87 -11.82 24.91
CA LEU A 256 -24.61 -11.78 25.63
C LEU A 256 -24.88 -11.77 27.14
N PRO A 257 -24.22 -12.64 27.94
CA PRO A 257 -24.34 -12.62 29.39
C PRO A 257 -24.08 -11.23 29.97
N ALA A 258 -24.86 -10.83 30.98
CA ALA A 258 -24.79 -9.48 31.55
C ALA A 258 -23.38 -9.10 32.06
N SER A 259 -22.62 -10.06 32.58
CA SER A 259 -21.22 -9.87 33.00
C SER A 259 -20.31 -9.51 31.83
N LEU A 260 -20.42 -10.23 30.71
CA LEU A 260 -19.66 -9.95 29.49
C LEU A 260 -20.13 -8.65 28.83
N GLY A 261 -21.43 -8.33 28.89
CA GLY A 261 -21.95 -7.04 28.43
C GLY A 261 -21.41 -5.85 29.22
N ALA A 262 -21.30 -5.99 30.55
CA ALA A 262 -20.70 -4.96 31.40
C ALA A 262 -19.20 -4.77 31.12
N GLU A 263 -18.46 -5.88 30.96
CA GLU A 263 -17.04 -5.85 30.60
C GLU A 263 -16.81 -5.24 29.22
N PHE A 264 -17.63 -5.59 28.23
CA PHE A 264 -17.58 -5.00 26.89
C PHE A 264 -17.75 -3.48 26.92
N ALA A 265 -18.78 -3.00 27.62
CA ALA A 265 -19.05 -1.58 27.75
C ALA A 265 -17.93 -0.84 28.49
N LYS A 266 -17.29 -1.49 29.47
CA LYS A 266 -16.12 -0.95 30.18
C LYS A 266 -14.92 -0.82 29.24
N GLN A 267 -14.54 -1.89 28.53
CA GLN A 267 -13.41 -1.87 27.59
C GLN A 267 -13.60 -0.87 26.46
N ILE A 268 -14.83 -0.71 25.95
CA ILE A 268 -15.14 0.34 24.97
C ILE A 268 -14.78 1.72 25.51
N ARG A 269 -15.29 2.09 26.69
CA ARG A 269 -15.06 3.43 27.27
C ARG A 269 -13.58 3.72 27.51
N GLU A 270 -12.87 2.73 28.05
CA GLU A 270 -11.42 2.84 28.31
C GLU A 270 -10.64 3.01 26.98
N THR A 271 -10.96 2.19 25.98
CA THR A 271 -10.28 2.21 24.68
C THR A 271 -10.61 3.46 23.87
N GLU A 272 -11.85 3.96 23.92
CA GLU A 272 -12.25 5.23 23.29
C GLU A 272 -11.48 6.40 23.91
N ALA A 273 -11.41 6.48 25.24
CA ALA A 273 -10.69 7.57 25.91
C ALA A 273 -9.18 7.55 25.62
N GLU A 274 -8.59 6.36 25.56
CA GLU A 274 -7.14 6.19 25.38
C GLU A 274 -6.70 6.32 23.91
N LYS A 275 -7.41 5.67 22.97
CA LYS A 275 -6.86 5.40 21.62
C LYS A 275 -7.54 6.18 20.49
N LEU A 276 -8.81 6.55 20.64
CA LEU A 276 -9.55 7.22 19.57
C LEU A 276 -8.99 8.61 19.22
N PRO A 277 -8.67 9.51 20.17
CA PRO A 277 -8.17 10.86 19.83
C PRO A 277 -6.91 10.83 18.96
N ALA A 278 -5.99 9.93 19.29
CA ALA A 278 -4.73 9.79 18.58
C ALA A 278 -4.91 9.18 17.19
N TYR A 279 -5.88 8.28 17.02
CA TYR A 279 -6.30 7.78 15.70
C TYR A 279 -6.94 8.88 14.83
N LEU A 280 -7.83 9.69 15.40
CA LEU A 280 -8.48 10.80 14.69
C LEU A 280 -7.46 11.84 14.22
N GLN A 281 -6.49 12.18 15.07
CA GLN A 281 -5.40 13.09 14.71
C GLN A 281 -4.54 12.52 13.58
N GLN A 282 -4.15 11.25 13.69
CA GLN A 282 -3.31 10.56 12.72
C GLN A 282 -3.98 10.45 11.34
N LEU A 283 -5.26 10.09 11.26
CA LEU A 283 -5.92 9.90 9.96
C LEU A 283 -6.57 11.15 9.39
N SER A 284 -6.55 12.26 10.13
CA SER A 284 -7.15 13.51 9.68
C SER A 284 -6.51 14.01 8.38
N ILE A 285 -7.36 14.40 7.44
CA ILE A 285 -6.96 15.13 6.24
C ILE A 285 -7.07 16.64 6.42
N TRP A 286 -7.40 17.12 7.61
CA TRP A 286 -7.33 18.56 7.95
C TRP A 286 -5.88 18.95 8.24
N ALA A 287 -5.01 18.66 7.28
CA ALA A 287 -3.59 18.88 7.39
C ALA A 287 -2.94 18.92 6.01
N PHE A 288 -1.76 19.51 5.95
CA PHE A 288 -0.86 19.38 4.81
C PHE A 288 0.43 18.67 5.23
N LEU A 289 1.16 18.14 4.25
CA LEU A 289 2.49 17.58 4.46
C LEU A 289 3.54 18.64 4.20
N ASP A 290 4.37 18.91 5.20
CA ASP A 290 5.56 19.74 5.03
C ASP A 290 6.77 18.85 4.75
N PRO A 291 7.41 18.96 3.57
CA PRO A 291 8.52 18.11 3.21
C PRO A 291 9.75 18.50 4.02
N GLY A 292 10.21 17.57 4.85
CA GLY A 292 11.54 17.59 5.42
C GLY A 292 12.56 16.85 4.52
N PRO A 293 13.86 16.98 4.81
CA PRO A 293 14.89 16.26 4.06
C PRO A 293 14.75 14.74 4.18
N HIS A 294 14.26 14.22 5.30
CA HIS A 294 14.22 12.78 5.61
C HIS A 294 12.83 12.25 5.97
N GLY A 295 11.81 13.10 6.01
CA GLY A 295 10.46 12.71 6.40
C GLY A 295 9.45 13.79 6.04
N GLU A 296 8.18 13.43 6.10
CA GLU A 296 7.08 14.39 6.00
C GLU A 296 6.59 14.76 7.40
N THR A 297 6.24 16.04 7.60
CA THR A 297 5.58 16.48 8.83
C THR A 297 4.14 16.84 8.52
N ARG A 298 3.19 16.11 9.09
CA ARG A 298 1.76 16.45 8.99
C ARG A 298 1.47 17.66 9.86
N THR A 299 1.06 18.77 9.24
CA THR A 299 0.72 20.02 9.92
C THR A 299 -0.79 20.24 9.89
N PRO A 300 -1.49 20.18 11.04
CA PRO A 300 -2.92 20.41 11.11
C PRO A 300 -3.33 21.81 10.66
N VAL A 301 -4.49 21.90 10.02
CA VAL A 301 -5.10 23.16 9.59
C VAL A 301 -6.54 23.20 10.12
N PRO A 302 -6.93 24.27 10.84
CA PRO A 302 -8.31 24.41 11.33
C PRO A 302 -9.32 24.44 10.17
N LEU A 303 -10.49 23.82 10.36
CA LEU A 303 -11.56 23.72 9.35
C LEU A 303 -11.90 25.07 8.70
N LYS A 304 -11.95 26.16 9.48
CA LYS A 304 -12.21 27.53 8.99
C LYS A 304 -11.19 28.06 7.96
N GLN A 305 -9.98 27.50 7.96
CA GLN A 305 -8.89 27.91 7.08
C GLN A 305 -8.75 27.01 5.85
N LEU A 306 -9.52 25.92 5.79
CA LEU A 306 -9.48 24.98 4.69
C LEU A 306 -10.24 25.50 3.46
N TYR A 307 -9.79 25.06 2.30
CA TYR A 307 -10.41 25.31 1.01
C TYR A 307 -10.57 23.99 0.24
N VAL A 308 -11.53 23.91 -0.68
CA VAL A 308 -11.47 22.97 -1.80
C VAL A 308 -10.74 23.67 -2.94
N GLY A 309 -9.70 23.03 -3.47
CA GLY A 309 -9.01 23.51 -4.67
C GLY A 309 -9.75 23.07 -5.93
N VAL A 310 -9.95 23.97 -6.89
CA VAL A 310 -10.52 23.65 -8.21
C VAL A 310 -9.49 24.03 -9.28
N VAL A 311 -9.08 23.07 -10.10
CA VAL A 311 -8.20 23.26 -11.25
C VAL A 311 -9.04 23.31 -12.51
N GLN A 312 -8.99 24.43 -13.22
CA GLN A 312 -9.68 24.63 -14.49
C GLN A 312 -8.77 25.39 -15.46
N GLN A 313 -8.55 24.81 -16.63
CA GLN A 313 -7.64 25.27 -17.68
C GLN A 313 -6.24 25.58 -17.13
N GLY A 314 -5.72 24.67 -16.30
CA GLY A 314 -4.43 24.79 -15.62
C GLY A 314 -4.34 25.91 -14.57
N ARG A 315 -5.46 26.52 -14.16
CA ARG A 315 -5.52 27.55 -13.12
C ARG A 315 -6.15 27.01 -11.85
N TYR A 316 -5.66 27.45 -10.70
CA TYR A 316 -6.06 26.97 -9.39
C TYR A 316 -6.95 28.00 -8.70
N TYR A 317 -8.14 27.59 -8.30
CA TYR A 317 -9.13 28.41 -7.59
C TYR A 317 -9.38 27.84 -6.20
N LEU A 318 -9.53 28.70 -5.20
CA LEU A 318 -9.81 28.31 -3.83
C LEU A 318 -11.28 28.58 -3.48
N MET A 319 -11.98 27.53 -3.06
CA MET A 319 -13.37 27.58 -2.60
C MET A 319 -13.41 27.38 -1.08
N PRO A 320 -13.92 28.34 -0.29
CA PRO A 320 -13.96 28.19 1.16
C PRO A 320 -14.89 27.03 1.55
N VAL A 321 -14.47 26.22 2.52
CA VAL A 321 -15.30 25.09 3.02
C VAL A 321 -16.27 25.52 4.11
N CYS A 322 -16.16 26.73 4.62
CA CYS A 322 -17.03 27.31 5.62
C CYS A 322 -17.80 28.50 5.04
N ALA A 323 -19.09 28.59 5.38
CA ALA A 323 -19.87 29.79 5.16
C ALA A 323 -19.25 30.98 5.90
N SER A 324 -19.41 32.20 5.35
CA SER A 324 -18.85 33.41 5.95
C SER A 324 -19.33 33.59 7.40
N GLY A 325 -18.40 33.59 8.35
CA GLY A 325 -18.69 33.78 9.78
C GLY A 325 -19.26 32.56 10.51
N ALA A 326 -19.36 31.38 9.89
CA ALA A 326 -19.91 30.18 10.53
C ALA A 326 -19.05 28.92 10.30
N GLU A 327 -19.09 27.97 11.24
CA GLU A 327 -18.50 26.63 11.11
C GLU A 327 -19.47 25.64 10.46
N LYS A 328 -20.09 26.06 9.35
CA LYS A 328 -21.01 25.23 8.58
C LYS A 328 -20.57 25.20 7.12
N PRO A 329 -20.89 24.15 6.34
CA PRO A 329 -20.64 24.14 4.91
C PRO A 329 -21.24 25.39 4.24
N PRO A 330 -20.63 25.90 3.15
CA PRO A 330 -21.25 26.96 2.35
C PRO A 330 -22.57 26.46 1.77
N ASP A 331 -23.51 27.38 1.56
CA ASP A 331 -24.75 27.05 0.88
C ASP A 331 -24.49 26.74 -0.61
N VAL A 332 -25.37 25.92 -1.18
CA VAL A 332 -25.21 25.46 -2.57
C VAL A 332 -25.27 26.62 -3.57
N GLU A 333 -26.04 27.68 -3.29
CA GLU A 333 -26.22 28.79 -4.23
C GLU A 333 -24.94 29.61 -4.35
N THR A 334 -24.27 29.83 -3.21
CA THR A 334 -22.96 30.47 -3.15
C THR A 334 -21.93 29.66 -3.91
N VAL A 335 -21.84 28.34 -3.70
CA VAL A 335 -20.90 27.48 -4.43
C VAL A 335 -21.21 27.49 -5.93
N ARG A 336 -22.46 27.27 -6.33
CA ARG A 336 -22.88 27.31 -7.74
C ARG A 336 -22.56 28.65 -8.40
N ALA A 337 -22.79 29.76 -7.71
CA ALA A 337 -22.49 31.09 -8.23
C ALA A 337 -20.98 31.30 -8.42
N LEU A 338 -20.14 30.85 -7.49
CA LEU A 338 -18.68 30.91 -7.63
C LEU A 338 -18.18 30.06 -8.80
N VAL A 339 -18.75 28.86 -8.97
CA VAL A 339 -18.45 27.98 -10.11
C VAL A 339 -18.92 28.58 -11.42
N ALA A 340 -20.12 29.16 -11.47
CA ALA A 340 -20.61 29.87 -12.65
C ALA A 340 -19.68 31.04 -13.02
N THR A 341 -19.24 31.81 -12.02
CA THR A 341 -18.32 32.93 -12.23
C THR A 341 -16.95 32.49 -12.72
N LEU A 342 -16.37 31.41 -12.17
CA LEU A 342 -15.06 30.90 -12.63
C LEU A 342 -15.10 30.41 -14.07
N MET A 343 -16.19 29.74 -14.47
CA MET A 343 -16.36 29.20 -15.83
C MET A 343 -16.67 30.30 -16.85
N ALA A 344 -17.51 31.27 -16.50
CA ALA A 344 -17.88 32.36 -17.40
C ALA A 344 -16.80 33.44 -17.52
N HIS A 345 -16.05 33.69 -16.45
CA HIS A 345 -15.03 34.73 -16.39
C HIS A 345 -13.73 34.20 -15.76
N PRO A 346 -12.99 33.34 -16.48
CA PRO A 346 -11.73 32.80 -15.99
C PRO A 346 -10.76 33.91 -15.56
N ALA A 347 -10.04 33.67 -14.46
CA ALA A 347 -9.03 34.61 -13.98
C ALA A 347 -7.94 34.89 -15.04
N ASN A 348 -7.46 36.14 -15.08
CA ASN A 348 -6.38 36.56 -15.98
C ASN A 348 -4.99 36.03 -15.55
N THR A 349 -4.92 35.19 -14.51
CA THR A 349 -3.68 34.52 -14.10
C THR A 349 -3.24 33.55 -15.19
N ARG A 350 -1.93 33.35 -15.32
CA ARG A 350 -1.39 32.33 -16.24
C ARG A 350 -1.64 30.94 -15.65
N PRO A 351 -1.88 29.92 -16.49
CA PRO A 351 -1.86 28.53 -16.04
C PRO A 351 -0.56 28.23 -15.29
N ALA A 352 -0.68 27.51 -14.18
CA ALA A 352 0.46 27.18 -13.34
C ALA A 352 1.15 25.91 -13.86
N PRO A 353 2.49 25.86 -13.93
CA PRO A 353 3.22 24.65 -14.31
C PRO A 353 3.53 23.75 -13.09
N LEU A 354 2.55 23.50 -12.22
CA LEU A 354 2.79 22.82 -10.95
C LEU A 354 3.05 21.32 -11.12
N LEU A 355 2.64 20.71 -12.23
CA LEU A 355 2.99 19.32 -12.54
C LEU A 355 4.51 19.08 -12.46
N SER A 356 5.30 20.01 -12.99
CA SER A 356 6.76 19.91 -12.93
C SER A 356 7.26 19.90 -11.49
N LEU A 357 6.68 20.70 -10.59
CA LEU A 357 7.03 20.66 -9.17
C LEU A 357 6.58 19.38 -8.48
N ALA A 358 5.40 18.86 -8.82
CA ALA A 358 4.89 17.61 -8.27
C ALA A 358 5.77 16.40 -8.64
N GLN A 359 6.52 16.47 -9.75
CA GLN A 359 7.47 15.43 -10.18
C GLN A 359 8.89 15.61 -9.62
N THR A 360 9.15 16.66 -8.85
CA THR A 360 10.42 16.84 -8.14
C THR A 360 10.43 15.98 -6.88
N ARG A 361 11.60 15.41 -6.55
CA ARG A 361 11.75 14.65 -5.31
C ARG A 361 11.39 15.49 -4.08
N ARG A 362 10.62 14.95 -3.16
CA ARG A 362 10.13 15.65 -1.95
C ARG A 362 11.26 16.29 -1.14
N ALA A 363 12.35 15.55 -0.94
CA ALA A 363 13.53 16.04 -0.21
C ALA A 363 14.18 17.29 -0.86
N SER A 364 13.98 17.47 -2.18
CA SER A 364 14.49 18.65 -2.90
C SER A 364 13.53 19.84 -2.86
N LEU A 365 12.23 19.60 -2.70
CA LEU A 365 11.21 20.65 -2.65
C LEU A 365 11.44 21.62 -1.49
N ALA A 366 11.85 21.13 -0.31
CA ALA A 366 12.16 21.97 0.84
C ALA A 366 13.23 23.03 0.53
N ASN A 367 14.31 22.61 -0.13
CA ASN A 367 15.41 23.48 -0.50
C ASN A 367 15.05 24.42 -1.66
N LEU A 368 14.25 23.95 -2.62
CA LEU A 368 13.75 24.79 -3.72
C LEU A 368 12.84 25.89 -3.21
N ARG A 369 11.96 25.57 -2.27
CA ARG A 369 11.02 26.51 -1.67
C ARG A 369 11.72 27.71 -1.04
N GLN A 370 12.86 27.50 -0.39
CA GLN A 370 13.67 28.58 0.20
C GLN A 370 14.29 29.52 -0.85
N LYS A 371 14.41 29.07 -2.10
CA LYS A 371 15.00 29.84 -3.20
C LYS A 371 13.95 30.56 -4.05
N PHE A 372 12.68 30.17 -3.94
CA PHE A 372 11.60 30.82 -4.68
C PHE A 372 11.32 32.22 -4.16
N ASN A 373 10.77 33.04 -5.05
CA ASN A 373 10.22 34.35 -4.70
C ASN A 373 9.18 34.23 -3.56
N PRO A 374 9.23 35.06 -2.51
CA PRO A 374 8.23 35.09 -1.43
C PRO A 374 6.77 35.09 -1.88
N GLU A 375 6.43 35.75 -3.00
CA GLU A 375 5.06 35.73 -3.53
C GLU A 375 4.63 34.34 -4.00
N ILE A 376 5.53 33.57 -4.63
CA ILE A 376 5.25 32.18 -5.03
C ILE A 376 5.06 31.33 -3.77
N VAL A 377 5.92 31.51 -2.77
CA VAL A 377 5.84 30.78 -1.49
C VAL A 377 4.49 31.03 -0.80
N LYS A 378 4.03 32.28 -0.79
CA LYS A 378 2.72 32.66 -0.24
C LYS A 378 1.56 31.97 -0.97
N GLU A 379 1.58 31.93 -2.30
CA GLU A 379 0.56 31.23 -3.10
C GLU A 379 0.61 29.70 -2.88
N LEU A 380 1.80 29.14 -2.70
CA LEU A 380 1.98 27.72 -2.32
C LEU A 380 1.46 27.43 -0.90
N ASP A 381 1.63 28.36 0.05
CA ASP A 381 1.07 28.24 1.41
C ASP A 381 -0.46 28.29 1.42
N LEU A 382 -1.05 29.09 0.53
CA LEU A 382 -2.50 29.08 0.34
C LEU A 382 -2.96 27.75 -0.28
N LEU A 383 -2.24 27.25 -1.28
CA LEU A 383 -2.54 25.95 -1.89
C LEU A 383 -2.50 24.82 -0.87
N ARG A 384 -1.55 24.81 0.08
CA ARG A 384 -1.45 23.80 1.16
C ARG A 384 -2.73 23.67 2.00
N ARG A 385 -3.56 24.71 2.06
CA ARG A 385 -4.85 24.68 2.77
C ARG A 385 -5.95 23.97 1.98
N THR A 386 -5.62 23.33 0.86
CA THR A 386 -6.53 22.50 0.05
C THR A 386 -6.22 21.01 0.24
N PRO A 387 -6.82 20.33 1.23
CA PRO A 387 -6.60 18.89 1.39
C PRO A 387 -7.24 18.07 0.26
N ILE A 388 -8.27 18.63 -0.37
CA ILE A 388 -8.97 18.07 -1.54
C ILE A 388 -8.81 19.06 -2.70
N LEU A 389 -8.26 18.57 -3.82
CA LEU A 389 -8.27 19.26 -5.10
C LEU A 389 -9.17 18.53 -6.10
N LEU A 390 -9.86 19.30 -6.95
CA LEU A 390 -10.66 18.81 -8.06
C LEU A 390 -10.03 19.33 -9.35
N ASN A 391 -9.53 18.45 -10.20
CA ASN A 391 -9.10 18.80 -11.54
C ASN A 391 -10.23 18.54 -12.54
N CYS A 392 -10.74 19.63 -13.10
CA CYS A 392 -11.83 19.67 -14.07
C CYS A 392 -11.34 19.74 -15.53
N ASP A 393 -10.03 19.68 -15.76
CA ASP A 393 -9.43 19.56 -17.09
C ASP A 393 -9.53 18.11 -17.56
N GLN A 394 -10.62 17.84 -18.28
CA GLN A 394 -11.02 16.49 -18.65
C GLN A 394 -9.98 15.76 -19.51
N ARG A 395 -9.84 14.47 -19.23
CA ARG A 395 -8.98 13.56 -19.99
C ARG A 395 -9.74 12.28 -20.32
N THR A 396 -9.40 11.68 -21.45
CA THR A 396 -10.05 10.45 -21.90
C THR A 396 -9.83 9.31 -20.90
N ARG A 397 -10.92 8.71 -20.44
CA ARG A 397 -10.93 7.54 -19.55
C ARG A 397 -10.05 6.37 -20.03
N ALA A 398 -9.89 6.21 -21.33
CA ALA A 398 -9.11 5.15 -21.96
C ALA A 398 -7.61 5.16 -21.58
N LEU A 399 -7.09 6.27 -21.04
CA LEU A 399 -5.72 6.34 -20.54
C LEU A 399 -5.55 5.47 -19.27
N PRO A 400 -4.38 4.81 -19.08
CA PRO A 400 -4.02 4.17 -17.81
C PRO A 400 -4.13 5.13 -16.62
N LEU A 401 -4.40 4.61 -15.41
CA LEU A 401 -4.54 5.43 -14.20
C LEU A 401 -3.28 6.27 -13.92
N ALA A 402 -2.10 5.68 -14.17
CA ALA A 402 -0.84 6.40 -13.99
C ALA A 402 -0.73 7.58 -14.96
N GLU A 403 -1.26 7.48 -16.18
CA GLU A 403 -1.25 8.58 -17.14
C GLU A 403 -2.29 9.63 -16.80
N LEU A 404 -3.53 9.25 -16.40
CA LEU A 404 -4.62 10.17 -16.06
C LEU A 404 -4.21 11.21 -15.01
N ARG A 405 -3.44 10.80 -13.99
CA ARG A 405 -2.96 11.67 -12.92
C ARG A 405 -1.75 12.55 -13.28
N GLN A 406 -1.09 12.33 -14.42
CA GLN A 406 0.06 13.14 -14.88
C GLN A 406 -0.42 14.43 -15.56
N THR A 407 -1.13 15.26 -14.81
CA THR A 407 -1.64 16.58 -15.19
C THR A 407 -1.58 17.51 -13.97
N GLU A 408 -2.03 18.76 -14.14
CA GLU A 408 -2.03 19.75 -13.05
C GLU A 408 -2.72 19.23 -11.79
N ARG A 409 -2.02 19.31 -10.66
CA ARG A 409 -2.44 18.82 -9.35
C ARG A 409 -1.64 19.47 -8.24
N GLY A 410 -1.89 19.05 -7.01
CA GLY A 410 -1.12 19.50 -5.85
C GLY A 410 0.33 19.02 -5.83
N LEU A 411 1.18 19.60 -4.97
CA LEU A 411 2.63 19.34 -4.93
C LEU A 411 3.04 18.13 -4.08
N GLY A 412 2.12 17.19 -3.84
CA GLY A 412 2.30 16.11 -2.86
C GLY A 412 1.95 16.48 -1.41
N ASP A 413 1.77 17.77 -1.10
CA ASP A 413 1.39 18.27 0.23
C ASP A 413 -0.06 17.89 0.63
N HIS A 414 -0.86 17.45 -0.33
CA HIS A 414 -2.31 17.33 -0.23
C HIS A 414 -2.74 15.88 -0.06
N ALA A 415 -3.81 15.68 0.70
CA ALA A 415 -4.36 14.37 0.98
C ALA A 415 -4.84 13.69 -0.31
N LEU A 416 -5.65 14.38 -1.13
CA LEU A 416 -6.19 13.79 -2.35
C LEU A 416 -6.47 14.79 -3.48
N THR A 417 -6.41 14.31 -4.72
CA THR A 417 -6.80 15.04 -5.92
C THR A 417 -7.76 14.18 -6.73
N LEU A 418 -8.88 14.74 -7.16
CA LEU A 418 -9.83 14.09 -8.06
C LEU A 418 -9.58 14.55 -9.49
N PHE A 419 -9.66 13.65 -10.45
CA PHE A 419 -9.63 13.96 -11.88
C PHE A 419 -10.95 13.56 -12.53
N ASP A 420 -11.56 14.52 -13.21
CA ASP A 420 -12.77 14.28 -14.02
C ASP A 420 -12.38 13.77 -15.41
N THR A 421 -12.91 12.63 -15.83
CA THR A 421 -12.74 12.13 -17.21
C THR A 421 -13.93 12.49 -18.12
N GLY A 422 -14.99 13.08 -17.55
CA GLY A 422 -16.30 13.25 -18.18
C GLY A 422 -17.17 11.99 -18.18
N GLU A 423 -16.59 10.82 -17.87
CA GLU A 423 -17.29 9.53 -17.79
C GLU A 423 -17.12 8.82 -16.44
N THR A 424 -16.04 9.14 -15.73
CA THR A 424 -15.61 8.58 -14.45
C THR A 424 -14.88 9.63 -13.65
N MET A 425 -14.73 9.35 -12.35
CA MET A 425 -13.92 10.16 -11.46
C MET A 425 -12.78 9.33 -10.90
N VAL A 426 -11.57 9.89 -10.93
CA VAL A 426 -10.34 9.23 -10.48
C VAL A 426 -9.85 9.90 -9.20
N PHE A 427 -9.70 9.14 -8.12
CA PHE A 427 -9.21 9.60 -6.83
C PHE A 427 -7.73 9.25 -6.70
N ASP A 428 -6.86 10.26 -6.71
CA ASP A 428 -5.42 10.12 -6.46
C ASP A 428 -5.10 10.50 -5.02
N GLN A 429 -4.71 9.52 -4.21
CA GLN A 429 -4.70 9.57 -2.76
C GLN A 429 -3.27 9.38 -2.22
N SER A 430 -2.83 10.29 -1.36
CA SER A 430 -1.54 10.18 -0.67
C SER A 430 -1.57 9.03 0.34
N HIS A 431 -0.58 8.14 0.26
CA HIS A 431 -0.50 6.97 1.14
C HIS A 431 -0.15 7.32 2.60
N ILE A 432 0.29 8.56 2.85
CA ILE A 432 0.48 9.07 4.21
C ILE A 432 -0.87 9.31 4.91
N PHE A 433 -1.90 9.72 4.16
CA PHE A 433 -3.25 9.90 4.70
C PHE A 433 -4.14 8.66 4.49
N PHE A 434 -3.94 7.93 3.40
CA PHE A 434 -4.80 6.83 2.97
C PHE A 434 -4.07 5.49 2.86
N ASP A 435 -4.80 4.42 3.10
CA ASP A 435 -4.43 3.07 2.71
C ASP A 435 -5.45 2.63 1.65
N GLY A 436 -5.16 1.52 0.97
CA GLY A 436 -6.03 1.07 -0.12
C GLY A 436 -7.48 0.81 0.31
N GLY A 437 -7.70 0.33 1.54
CA GLY A 437 -9.04 0.02 2.06
C GLY A 437 -9.84 1.27 2.41
N TRP A 438 -9.25 2.16 3.22
CA TRP A 438 -9.89 3.42 3.59
C TRP A 438 -10.06 4.36 2.40
N GLY A 439 -9.06 4.45 1.53
CA GLY A 439 -9.12 5.26 0.31
C GLY A 439 -10.23 4.82 -0.65
N ALA A 440 -10.41 3.51 -0.83
CA ALA A 440 -11.51 2.95 -1.61
C ALA A 440 -12.88 3.25 -0.96
N ALA A 441 -13.00 3.09 0.36
CA ALA A 441 -14.22 3.41 1.09
C ALA A 441 -14.60 4.88 0.97
N LEU A 442 -13.63 5.79 1.11
CA LEU A 442 -13.86 7.23 0.96
C LEU A 442 -14.30 7.60 -0.46
N ALA A 443 -13.71 6.97 -1.48
CA ALA A 443 -14.10 7.20 -2.87
C ALA A 443 -15.58 6.87 -3.11
N GLU A 444 -16.08 5.75 -2.56
CA GLU A 444 -17.52 5.41 -2.63
C GLU A 444 -18.38 6.44 -1.89
N ILE A 445 -18.01 6.81 -0.66
CA ILE A 445 -18.75 7.77 0.16
C ILE A 445 -18.88 9.13 -0.56
N MET A 446 -17.75 9.66 -1.05
CA MET A 446 -17.73 10.94 -1.75
C MET A 446 -18.52 10.89 -3.07
N THR A 447 -18.49 9.75 -3.76
CA THR A 447 -19.26 9.55 -5.01
C THR A 447 -20.75 9.61 -4.75
N ASN A 448 -21.23 8.91 -3.73
CA ASN A 448 -22.65 8.91 -3.39
C ASN A 448 -23.11 10.27 -2.85
N GLU A 449 -22.26 10.98 -2.11
CA GLU A 449 -22.55 12.36 -1.71
C GLU A 449 -22.64 13.29 -2.93
N ALA A 450 -21.72 13.18 -3.90
CA ALA A 450 -21.77 13.97 -5.13
C ALA A 450 -23.04 13.67 -5.96
N VAL A 451 -23.45 12.41 -6.03
CA VAL A 451 -24.71 11.98 -6.68
C VAL A 451 -25.93 12.62 -6.00
N ALA A 452 -25.97 12.64 -4.67
CA ALA A 452 -27.06 13.29 -3.94
C ALA A 452 -27.14 14.80 -4.26
N TRP A 453 -26.00 15.48 -4.32
CA TRP A 453 -25.94 16.87 -4.76
C TRP A 453 -26.39 17.05 -6.20
N ALA A 454 -25.97 16.18 -7.11
CA ALA A 454 -26.39 16.23 -8.49
C ALA A 454 -27.91 16.08 -8.67
N ALA A 455 -28.54 15.15 -7.96
CA ALA A 455 -29.98 14.97 -8.00
C ALA A 455 -30.72 16.25 -7.56
N TYR A 456 -30.22 16.93 -6.53
CA TYR A 456 -30.76 18.22 -6.09
C TYR A 456 -30.50 19.33 -7.11
N LEU A 457 -29.26 19.49 -7.57
CA LEU A 457 -28.87 20.54 -8.52
C LEU A 457 -29.62 20.46 -9.84
N HIS A 458 -29.90 19.25 -10.34
CA HIS A 458 -30.69 19.03 -11.55
C HIS A 458 -32.10 19.66 -11.48
N SER A 459 -32.69 19.75 -10.29
CA SER A 459 -34.02 20.34 -10.09
C SER A 459 -34.04 21.87 -10.03
N LEU A 460 -32.86 22.50 -9.96
CA LEU A 460 -32.73 23.94 -9.82
C LEU A 460 -32.66 24.63 -11.19
N PRO A 461 -33.09 25.90 -11.29
CA PRO A 461 -32.91 26.67 -12.51
C PRO A 461 -31.42 26.92 -12.81
N PRO A 462 -31.08 27.27 -14.08
CA PRO A 462 -29.73 27.69 -14.44
C PRO A 462 -29.23 28.84 -13.57
N VAL A 463 -28.03 28.68 -13.01
CA VAL A 463 -27.40 29.70 -12.18
C VAL A 463 -26.75 30.79 -13.05
N GLN A 464 -26.81 32.03 -12.58
CA GLN A 464 -26.13 33.17 -13.22
C GLN A 464 -24.83 33.50 -12.48
N PRO A 465 -23.74 33.86 -13.20
CA PRO A 465 -22.52 34.36 -12.59
C PRO A 465 -22.79 35.56 -11.68
N ARG A 466 -22.13 35.61 -10.52
CA ARG A 466 -22.17 36.76 -9.60
C ARG A 466 -20.87 37.56 -9.66
N GLN A 467 -20.90 38.79 -9.14
CA GLN A 467 -19.72 39.67 -9.07
C GLN A 467 -18.59 39.08 -8.21
N ALA A 468 -18.93 38.37 -7.13
CA ALA A 468 -17.94 37.71 -6.27
C ALA A 468 -17.20 36.62 -7.06
N ARG A 469 -15.87 36.66 -7.02
CA ARG A 469 -14.99 35.69 -7.69
C ARG A 469 -14.30 34.81 -6.65
N PRO A 470 -14.10 33.51 -6.93
CA PRO A 470 -13.21 32.70 -6.12
C PRO A 470 -11.77 33.25 -6.21
N TYR A 471 -10.99 33.06 -5.15
CA TYR A 471 -9.58 33.44 -5.16
C TYR A 471 -8.83 32.55 -6.16
N ALA A 472 -8.15 33.16 -7.14
CA ALA A 472 -7.36 32.45 -8.12
C ALA A 472 -5.87 32.59 -7.76
N LEU A 473 -5.18 31.46 -7.59
CA LEU A 473 -3.76 31.47 -7.28
C LEU A 473 -2.95 32.06 -8.44
N ALA A 474 -1.91 32.82 -8.10
CA ALA A 474 -1.12 33.58 -9.06
C ALA A 474 0.37 33.19 -9.02
N PHE A 475 0.73 32.08 -9.67
CA PHE A 475 2.11 31.62 -9.72
C PHE A 475 2.95 32.37 -10.76
N GLN A 476 3.63 33.43 -10.33
CA GLN A 476 4.50 34.24 -11.18
C GLN A 476 5.94 33.69 -11.19
N PHE A 477 6.14 32.50 -11.76
CA PHE A 477 7.47 31.93 -11.94
C PHE A 477 8.33 32.80 -12.88
N LYS A 478 9.53 33.16 -12.43
CA LYS A 478 10.56 33.78 -13.28
C LYS A 478 11.35 32.68 -14.01
N PRO A 479 12.04 32.99 -15.12
CA PRO A 479 12.90 32.02 -15.81
C PRO A 479 13.93 31.35 -14.88
N ALA A 480 14.46 32.08 -13.89
CA ALA A 480 15.37 31.53 -12.89
C ALA A 480 14.69 30.48 -11.99
N ASP A 481 13.42 30.69 -11.60
CA ASP A 481 12.66 29.72 -10.80
C ASP A 481 12.41 28.44 -11.61
N LEU A 482 12.02 28.58 -12.87
CA LEU A 482 11.79 27.44 -13.79
C LEU A 482 13.08 26.64 -14.00
N HIS A 483 14.21 27.33 -14.18
CA HIS A 483 15.51 26.68 -14.32
C HIS A 483 15.90 25.87 -13.06
N LEU A 484 15.62 26.41 -11.87
CA LEU A 484 15.82 25.68 -10.61
C LEU A 484 14.95 24.42 -10.54
N ILE A 485 13.69 24.50 -11.01
CA ILE A 485 12.77 23.36 -11.05
C ILE A 485 13.26 22.30 -12.04
N GLU A 486 13.72 22.71 -13.22
CA GLU A 486 14.26 21.81 -14.25
C GLU A 486 15.49 21.04 -13.79
N GLN A 487 16.39 21.70 -13.06
CA GLN A 487 17.61 21.09 -12.51
C GLN A 487 17.37 20.19 -11.29
N ALA A 488 16.17 20.26 -10.70
CA ALA A 488 15.87 19.51 -9.49
C ALA A 488 15.80 18.00 -9.77
N PRO A 489 16.29 17.16 -8.84
CA PRO A 489 16.14 15.72 -8.93
C PRO A 489 14.66 15.33 -9.11
N ARG A 490 14.38 14.52 -10.13
CA ARG A 490 13.03 14.04 -10.44
C ARG A 490 12.73 12.71 -9.77
N VAL A 491 11.45 12.46 -9.54
CA VAL A 491 10.95 11.11 -9.23
C VAL A 491 11.23 10.17 -10.41
N MET A 492 11.28 8.86 -10.15
CA MET A 492 11.55 7.89 -11.20
C MET A 492 10.44 7.88 -12.25
N VAL A 493 10.85 7.83 -13.52
CA VAL A 493 9.94 7.65 -14.65
C VAL A 493 9.35 6.25 -14.60
N GLU A 494 8.05 6.17 -14.89
CA GLU A 494 7.31 4.91 -14.89
C GLU A 494 6.67 4.63 -16.25
N ALA A 495 6.49 3.33 -16.54
CA ALA A 495 5.63 2.83 -17.58
C ALA A 495 4.47 2.07 -16.92
N SER A 496 3.24 2.30 -17.37
CA SER A 496 2.06 1.69 -16.76
C SER A 496 1.27 0.85 -17.76
N ALA A 497 0.62 -0.19 -17.24
CA ALA A 497 -0.24 -1.09 -17.99
C ALA A 497 -1.42 -1.54 -17.13
N GLU A 498 -2.51 -1.93 -17.78
CA GLU A 498 -3.71 -2.46 -17.12
C GLU A 498 -4.30 -3.62 -17.91
N THR A 499 -4.92 -4.58 -17.21
CA THR A 499 -5.59 -5.73 -17.83
C THR A 499 -6.76 -6.20 -16.98
N ASP A 500 -7.81 -6.69 -17.63
CA ASP A 500 -8.98 -7.33 -17.02
C ASP A 500 -9.14 -8.80 -17.44
N ARG A 501 -8.11 -9.35 -18.11
CA ARG A 501 -8.14 -10.69 -18.72
C ARG A 501 -8.14 -11.84 -17.70
N VAL A 502 -7.91 -11.58 -16.41
CA VAL A 502 -7.85 -12.64 -15.38
C VAL A 502 -9.24 -13.19 -15.09
N LYS A 503 -9.39 -14.51 -15.20
CA LYS A 503 -10.65 -15.23 -15.02
C LYS A 503 -10.89 -15.55 -13.53
N LEU A 504 -11.30 -14.55 -12.74
CA LEU A 504 -11.56 -14.70 -11.31
C LEU A 504 -12.53 -15.87 -11.00
N ARG A 505 -13.59 -16.03 -11.80
CA ARG A 505 -14.56 -17.15 -11.61
C ARG A 505 -13.86 -18.51 -11.65
N ALA A 506 -12.88 -18.71 -12.52
CA ALA A 506 -12.13 -19.96 -12.61
C ALA A 506 -11.27 -20.19 -11.36
N MET A 507 -10.65 -19.13 -10.81
CA MET A 507 -9.89 -19.22 -9.56
C MET A 507 -10.79 -19.55 -8.37
N LEU A 508 -11.98 -18.93 -8.28
CA LEU A 508 -12.97 -19.23 -7.24
C LEU A 508 -13.47 -20.68 -7.34
N SER A 509 -13.75 -21.17 -8.56
CA SER A 509 -14.10 -22.58 -8.79
C SER A 509 -12.98 -23.52 -8.37
N LEU A 510 -11.72 -23.21 -8.71
CA LEU A 510 -10.56 -24.00 -8.27
C LEU A 510 -10.45 -24.05 -6.74
N ARG A 511 -10.63 -22.93 -6.04
CA ARG A 511 -10.63 -22.90 -4.57
C ARG A 511 -11.72 -23.77 -3.95
N ARG A 512 -12.92 -23.78 -4.54
CA ARG A 512 -14.00 -24.68 -4.10
C ARG A 512 -13.61 -26.15 -4.30
N LEU A 513 -12.99 -26.49 -5.42
CA LEU A 513 -12.50 -27.84 -5.70
C LEU A 513 -11.40 -28.27 -4.74
N PHE A 514 -10.46 -27.39 -4.41
CA PHE A 514 -9.44 -27.67 -3.38
C PHE A 514 -10.09 -28.01 -2.04
N LYS A 515 -11.05 -27.19 -1.59
CA LYS A 515 -11.78 -27.44 -0.33
C LYS A 515 -12.51 -28.80 -0.34
N LEU A 516 -13.22 -29.12 -1.42
CA LEU A 516 -13.92 -30.40 -1.55
C LEU A 516 -12.97 -31.61 -1.52
N ARG A 517 -11.73 -31.43 -1.99
CA ARG A 517 -10.75 -32.50 -2.08
C ARG A 517 -9.94 -32.68 -0.81
N ASN A 518 -9.50 -31.59 -0.20
CA ASN A 518 -8.70 -31.59 1.01
C ASN A 518 -8.77 -30.20 1.66
N ASP A 519 -9.40 -30.13 2.84
CA ASP A 519 -9.52 -28.89 3.62
C ASP A 519 -8.18 -28.27 4.05
N LEU A 520 -7.06 -29.00 3.93
CA LEU A 520 -5.71 -28.49 4.15
C LEU A 520 -5.20 -27.62 2.98
N ILE A 521 -5.78 -27.71 1.78
CA ILE A 521 -5.40 -26.88 0.63
C ILE A 521 -6.11 -25.52 0.74
N GLN A 522 -5.64 -24.69 1.66
CA GLN A 522 -6.20 -23.36 1.93
C GLN A 522 -5.45 -22.27 1.17
N LEU A 523 -5.67 -22.19 -0.14
CA LEU A 523 -5.15 -21.10 -0.97
C LEU A 523 -6.21 -20.01 -1.18
N THR A 524 -5.84 -18.78 -0.85
CA THR A 524 -6.61 -17.58 -1.19
C THR A 524 -6.33 -17.12 -2.62
N ILE A 525 -7.13 -16.17 -3.11
CA ILE A 525 -6.86 -15.54 -4.43
C ILE A 525 -5.51 -14.83 -4.43
N ASN A 526 -5.15 -14.13 -3.34
CA ASN A 526 -3.85 -13.46 -3.20
C ASN A 526 -2.69 -14.47 -3.26
N ASP A 527 -2.85 -15.65 -2.65
CA ASP A 527 -1.81 -16.68 -2.66
C ASP A 527 -1.56 -17.20 -4.07
N LEU A 528 -2.62 -17.36 -4.88
CA LEU A 528 -2.50 -17.75 -6.29
C LEU A 528 -1.84 -16.66 -7.15
N LEU A 529 -2.15 -15.38 -6.91
CA LEU A 529 -1.52 -14.25 -7.61
C LEU A 529 -0.02 -14.19 -7.30
N VAL A 530 0.35 -14.24 -6.01
CA VAL A 530 1.76 -14.22 -5.56
C VAL A 530 2.54 -15.43 -6.08
N LEU A 531 1.94 -16.62 -5.99
CA LEU A 531 2.54 -17.85 -6.48
C LEU A 531 2.81 -17.78 -7.99
N TYR A 532 1.80 -17.38 -8.77
CA TYR A 532 1.95 -17.30 -10.21
C TYR A 532 2.87 -16.17 -10.63
N ARG A 533 2.94 -15.07 -9.88
CA ARG A 533 3.92 -14.00 -10.13
C ARG A 533 5.35 -14.53 -10.10
N ALA A 534 5.69 -15.38 -9.13
CA ALA A 534 7.01 -15.99 -9.07
C ALA A 534 7.25 -16.96 -10.24
N ILE A 535 6.24 -17.74 -10.64
CA ILE A 535 6.32 -18.62 -11.82
C ILE A 535 6.57 -17.78 -13.08
N HIS A 536 5.80 -16.71 -13.27
CA HIS A 536 5.92 -15.82 -14.41
C HIS A 536 7.29 -15.16 -14.51
N ALA A 537 7.94 -14.82 -13.39
CA ALA A 537 9.31 -14.29 -13.39
C ALA A 537 10.33 -15.25 -14.05
N LEU A 538 10.08 -16.55 -13.97
CA LEU A 538 10.94 -17.63 -14.49
C LEU A 538 10.54 -18.09 -15.89
N THR A 539 9.27 -17.90 -16.28
CA THR A 539 8.71 -18.46 -17.52
C THR A 539 8.27 -17.40 -18.52
N TYR A 540 8.46 -16.11 -18.23
CA TYR A 540 8.10 -15.04 -19.15
C TYR A 540 8.99 -15.09 -20.41
N GLU A 541 8.34 -14.98 -21.56
CA GLU A 541 8.98 -14.86 -22.86
C GLU A 541 8.37 -13.65 -23.57
N ALA A 542 9.21 -12.78 -24.12
CA ALA A 542 8.77 -11.59 -24.84
C ALA A 542 8.39 -11.93 -26.29
N GLU A 543 7.40 -11.20 -26.84
CA GLU A 543 7.02 -11.33 -28.25
C GLU A 543 8.21 -11.09 -29.20
N PRO A 544 8.36 -11.87 -30.29
CA PRO A 544 9.44 -11.70 -31.26
C PRO A 544 9.55 -10.27 -31.82
N ASP A 545 8.43 -9.59 -32.04
CA ASP A 545 8.40 -8.23 -32.58
C ASP A 545 8.98 -7.19 -31.62
N LEU A 546 8.76 -7.36 -30.31
CA LEU A 546 9.38 -6.50 -29.29
C LEU A 546 10.89 -6.73 -29.22
N LEU A 547 11.32 -8.00 -29.31
CA LEU A 547 12.74 -8.35 -29.37
C LEU A 547 13.42 -7.77 -30.61
N ALA A 548 12.79 -7.87 -31.78
CA ALA A 548 13.32 -7.31 -33.02
C ALA A 548 13.45 -5.78 -32.96
N GLN A 549 12.45 -5.08 -32.41
CA GLN A 549 12.52 -3.62 -32.19
C GLN A 549 13.66 -3.24 -31.25
N LEU A 550 13.84 -3.95 -30.13
CA LEU A 550 14.95 -3.70 -29.20
C LEU A 550 16.30 -4.01 -29.83
N GLN A 551 16.42 -5.06 -30.62
CA GLN A 551 17.64 -5.37 -31.36
C GLN A 551 17.99 -4.28 -32.37
N LYS A 552 16.99 -3.68 -33.04
CA LYS A 552 17.19 -2.52 -33.93
C LYS A 552 17.71 -1.31 -33.16
N LEU A 553 17.11 -0.98 -32.01
CA LEU A 553 17.60 0.10 -31.15
C LEU A 553 19.03 -0.14 -30.66
N ARG A 554 19.38 -1.40 -30.34
CA ARG A 554 20.75 -1.75 -29.90
C ARG A 554 21.84 -1.38 -30.91
N GLN A 555 21.52 -1.29 -32.20
CA GLN A 555 22.47 -0.92 -33.25
C GLN A 555 22.81 0.58 -33.26
N VAL A 556 21.94 1.42 -32.71
CA VAL A 556 22.14 2.88 -32.66
C VAL A 556 22.81 3.26 -31.35
N GLU A 557 23.91 4.00 -31.42
CA GLU A 557 24.74 4.34 -30.24
C GLU A 557 23.96 5.05 -29.13
N THR A 558 23.10 6.00 -29.50
CA THR A 558 22.31 6.80 -28.53
C THR A 558 21.23 5.99 -27.81
N THR A 559 20.72 4.92 -28.41
CA THR A 559 19.64 4.09 -27.83
C THR A 559 20.12 2.72 -27.34
N ARG A 560 21.40 2.37 -27.61
CA ARG A 560 22.02 1.12 -27.20
C ARG A 560 21.90 0.83 -25.70
N PRO A 561 22.19 1.76 -24.76
CA PRO A 561 22.06 1.47 -23.33
C PRO A 561 20.62 1.13 -22.93
N ALA A 562 19.64 1.83 -23.52
CA ALA A 562 18.22 1.58 -23.26
C ALA A 562 17.78 0.20 -23.78
N ALA A 563 18.23 -0.15 -25.00
CA ALA A 563 17.94 -1.44 -25.60
C ALA A 563 18.58 -2.61 -24.83
N GLU A 564 19.84 -2.47 -24.38
CA GLU A 564 20.52 -3.48 -23.59
C GLU A 564 19.87 -3.68 -22.23
N ALA A 565 19.49 -2.60 -21.54
CA ALA A 565 18.74 -2.67 -20.29
C ALA A 565 17.38 -3.37 -20.48
N ALA A 566 16.66 -3.07 -21.57
CA ALA A 566 15.39 -3.70 -21.87
C ALA A 566 15.57 -5.20 -22.15
N LEU A 567 16.53 -5.57 -23.02
CA LEU A 567 16.83 -6.97 -23.33
C LEU A 567 17.28 -7.75 -22.08
N ALA A 568 18.01 -7.12 -21.17
CA ALA A 568 18.36 -7.73 -19.89
C ALA A 568 17.13 -7.96 -18.99
N ALA A 569 16.20 -7.00 -18.95
CA ALA A 569 14.96 -7.11 -18.18
C ALA A 569 13.96 -8.16 -18.72
N LEU A 570 14.10 -8.55 -19.99
CA LEU A 570 13.29 -9.60 -20.63
C LEU A 570 13.87 -11.02 -20.41
N ARG A 571 15.10 -11.15 -19.90
CA ARG A 571 15.66 -12.48 -19.59
C ARG A 571 14.95 -13.07 -18.39
N PRO A 572 14.65 -14.38 -18.40
CA PRO A 572 14.09 -15.06 -17.23
C PRO A 572 14.96 -14.81 -16.01
N ASN A 573 14.35 -14.32 -14.93
CA ASN A 573 15.10 -14.05 -13.72
C ASN A 573 15.39 -15.39 -13.04
N SER A 574 16.65 -15.64 -12.69
CA SER A 574 17.01 -16.91 -12.04
C SER A 574 16.43 -17.04 -10.62
N LEU A 575 16.04 -15.93 -9.98
CA LEU A 575 15.52 -15.93 -8.61
C LEU A 575 14.07 -15.44 -8.57
N SER A 576 13.31 -15.96 -7.61
CA SER A 576 11.98 -15.44 -7.29
C SER A 576 12.12 -14.01 -6.75
N PRO A 577 11.25 -13.07 -7.16
CA PRO A 577 11.30 -11.73 -6.60
C PRO A 577 10.82 -11.73 -5.14
N ALA A 578 11.47 -10.92 -4.30
CA ALA A 578 10.98 -10.58 -2.97
C ALA A 578 9.81 -9.59 -3.09
N ILE A 579 8.61 -10.03 -2.72
CA ILE A 579 7.35 -9.29 -2.88
C ILE A 579 6.88 -8.78 -1.53
N VAL A 580 6.63 -7.48 -1.42
CA VAL A 580 5.92 -6.89 -0.28
C VAL A 580 4.42 -7.04 -0.46
N ILE A 581 3.78 -7.57 0.57
CA ILE A 581 2.34 -7.75 0.68
C ILE A 581 1.88 -6.92 1.89
N PRO A 582 1.08 -5.87 1.70
CA PRO A 582 0.43 -5.16 2.79
C PRO A 582 -0.62 -6.06 3.45
N VAL A 583 -0.52 -6.24 4.76
CA VAL A 583 -1.48 -7.04 5.55
C VAL A 583 -2.32 -6.10 6.42
N ASP A 584 -3.65 -6.22 6.37
CA ASP A 584 -4.57 -5.34 7.11
C ASP A 584 -4.45 -5.54 8.63
N ALA A 585 -3.87 -4.54 9.32
CA ALA A 585 -3.66 -4.54 10.77
C ALA A 585 -4.84 -3.90 11.54
N ASN A 586 -5.76 -3.26 10.83
CA ASN A 586 -6.70 -2.31 11.41
C ASN A 586 -7.65 -2.93 12.45
N GLN A 587 -7.97 -4.22 12.38
CA GLN A 587 -8.89 -4.83 13.35
C GLN A 587 -8.31 -4.86 14.76
N ARG A 588 -7.00 -5.10 14.90
CA ARG A 588 -6.33 -5.20 16.21
C ARG A 588 -5.86 -3.84 16.70
N ASN A 589 -5.29 -3.04 15.79
CA ASN A 589 -4.86 -1.69 16.08
C ASN A 589 -5.12 -0.80 14.84
N PRO A 590 -6.25 -0.06 14.80
CA PRO A 590 -6.58 0.83 13.69
C PRO A 590 -5.48 1.84 13.36
N ARG A 591 -4.66 2.22 14.35
CA ARG A 591 -3.56 3.16 14.18
C ARG A 591 -2.42 2.60 13.33
N ASP A 592 -2.18 1.29 13.40
CA ASP A 592 -1.11 0.67 12.63
C ASP A 592 -1.51 0.43 11.17
N ARG A 593 -2.80 0.42 10.82
CA ARG A 593 -3.33 0.32 9.45
C ARG A 593 -2.93 -0.92 8.66
N LEU A 594 -1.67 -1.00 8.29
CA LEU A 594 -1.06 -2.06 7.51
C LEU A 594 0.25 -2.51 8.15
N TYR A 595 0.50 -3.82 8.11
CA TYR A 595 1.83 -4.35 8.34
C TYR A 595 2.44 -4.82 7.02
N PRO A 596 3.63 -4.34 6.65
CA PRO A 596 4.32 -4.85 5.48
C PRO A 596 4.88 -6.24 5.79
N MET A 597 4.64 -7.17 4.87
CA MET A 597 5.24 -8.50 4.88
C MET A 597 6.01 -8.72 3.58
N THR A 598 7.32 -8.90 3.68
CA THR A 598 8.11 -9.35 2.52
C THR A 598 8.08 -10.88 2.42
N PHE A 599 7.82 -11.40 1.23
CA PHE A 599 7.76 -12.82 0.97
C PHE A 599 8.44 -13.18 -0.36
N GLU A 600 9.32 -14.17 -0.33
CA GLU A 600 9.90 -14.79 -1.53
C GLU A 600 9.30 -16.18 -1.69
N VAL A 601 8.77 -16.48 -2.89
CA VAL A 601 8.17 -17.79 -3.16
C VAL A 601 9.29 -18.82 -3.39
N PRO A 602 9.37 -19.89 -2.58
CA PRO A 602 10.45 -20.87 -2.66
C PRO A 602 10.22 -21.90 -3.78
N LEU A 603 10.13 -21.44 -5.04
CA LEU A 603 9.76 -22.28 -6.18
C LEU A 603 10.74 -23.42 -6.45
N ARG A 604 12.04 -23.18 -6.23
CA ARG A 604 13.10 -24.16 -6.47
C ARG A 604 13.11 -25.22 -5.37
N GLU A 605 12.99 -24.81 -4.13
CA GLU A 605 12.97 -25.66 -2.95
C GLU A 605 11.74 -26.58 -2.95
N LEU A 606 10.61 -26.07 -3.47
CA LEU A 606 9.37 -26.83 -3.61
C LEU A 606 9.32 -27.69 -4.89
N ASP A 607 10.32 -27.60 -5.77
CA ASP A 607 10.36 -28.23 -7.11
C ASP A 607 9.07 -28.00 -7.92
N LEU A 608 8.39 -26.87 -7.68
CA LEU A 608 6.98 -26.71 -8.01
C LEU A 608 6.73 -26.72 -9.53
N LEU A 609 7.65 -26.13 -10.30
CA LEU A 609 7.57 -26.08 -11.76
C LEU A 609 7.74 -27.47 -12.39
N ASN A 610 8.67 -28.28 -11.89
CA ASN A 610 8.89 -29.62 -12.41
C ASN A 610 7.74 -30.54 -12.01
N LEU A 611 7.24 -30.44 -10.76
CA LEU A 611 6.05 -31.15 -10.32
C LEU A 611 4.85 -30.83 -11.20
N HIS A 612 4.59 -29.54 -11.47
CA HIS A 612 3.51 -29.10 -12.34
C HIS A 612 3.65 -29.68 -13.75
N ARG A 613 4.85 -29.58 -14.36
CA ARG A 613 5.11 -30.09 -15.71
C ARG A 613 4.92 -31.61 -15.80
N ARG A 614 5.46 -32.35 -14.84
CA ARG A 614 5.37 -33.83 -14.80
C ARG A 614 3.94 -34.29 -14.55
N ALA A 615 3.23 -33.68 -13.61
CA ALA A 615 1.83 -34.01 -13.34
C ALA A 615 0.95 -33.75 -14.59
N SER A 616 1.13 -32.60 -15.25
CA SER A 616 0.39 -32.26 -16.47
C SER A 616 0.73 -33.21 -17.62
N ALA A 617 2.01 -33.46 -17.90
CA ALA A 617 2.43 -34.35 -18.98
C ALA A 617 1.94 -35.79 -18.78
N THR A 618 1.98 -36.31 -17.54
CA THR A 618 1.49 -37.66 -17.23
C THR A 618 -0.03 -37.74 -17.36
N LEU A 619 -0.75 -36.68 -16.97
CA LEU A 619 -2.20 -36.56 -17.19
C LEU A 619 -2.55 -36.53 -18.69
N ASP A 620 -1.80 -35.79 -19.49
CA ASP A 620 -2.00 -35.72 -20.93
C ASP A 620 -1.71 -37.07 -21.61
N ALA A 621 -0.64 -37.77 -21.22
CA ALA A 621 -0.34 -39.13 -21.67
C ALA A 621 -1.45 -40.13 -21.30
N TYR A 622 -1.95 -40.05 -20.06
CA TYR A 622 -3.07 -40.88 -19.61
C TYR A 622 -4.37 -40.60 -20.41
N ASN A 623 -4.67 -39.32 -20.68
CA ASN A 623 -5.87 -38.93 -21.42
C ASN A 623 -5.79 -39.28 -22.91
N SER A 624 -4.62 -39.12 -23.53
CA SER A 624 -4.38 -39.47 -24.94
C SER A 624 -4.25 -40.98 -25.19
N GLY A 625 -4.04 -41.79 -24.14
CA GLY A 625 -3.97 -43.25 -24.24
C GLY A 625 -2.64 -43.76 -24.80
N THR A 626 -1.59 -42.94 -24.78
CA THR A 626 -0.26 -43.32 -25.26
C THR A 626 0.51 -44.12 -24.20
N GLY A 627 0.31 -45.45 -24.18
CA GLY A 627 1.01 -46.38 -23.28
C GLY A 627 0.07 -47.18 -22.36
N ASP A 628 0.65 -47.87 -21.36
CA ASP A 628 -0.13 -48.60 -20.36
C ASP A 628 -0.88 -47.63 -19.43
N ARG A 629 -2.19 -47.54 -19.60
CA ARG A 629 -3.09 -46.64 -18.85
C ARG A 629 -3.03 -46.87 -17.34
N THR A 630 -2.74 -48.09 -16.89
CA THR A 630 -2.69 -48.41 -15.46
C THR A 630 -1.45 -47.81 -14.81
N THR A 631 -0.30 -48.03 -15.44
CA THR A 631 0.98 -47.44 -15.02
C THR A 631 0.94 -45.91 -15.09
N LEU A 632 0.44 -45.34 -16.20
CA LEU A 632 0.30 -43.89 -16.37
C LEU A 632 -0.61 -43.25 -15.32
N TYR A 633 -1.74 -43.90 -14.98
CA TYR A 633 -2.62 -43.40 -13.92
C TYR A 633 -1.96 -43.48 -12.55
N SER A 634 -1.25 -44.57 -12.23
CA SER A 634 -0.56 -44.72 -10.96
C SER A 634 0.53 -43.66 -10.77
N ASP A 635 1.31 -43.38 -11.81
CA ASP A 635 2.32 -42.32 -11.78
C ASP A 635 1.69 -40.93 -11.65
N PHE A 636 0.61 -40.67 -12.38
CA PHE A 636 -0.13 -39.41 -12.25
C PHE A 636 -0.73 -39.23 -10.86
N ASP A 637 -1.37 -40.25 -10.27
CA ASP A 637 -1.98 -40.18 -8.93
C ASP A 637 -0.92 -39.84 -7.87
N ARG A 638 0.26 -40.48 -7.95
CA ARG A 638 1.39 -40.16 -7.08
C ARG A 638 1.86 -38.71 -7.25
N LEU A 639 2.10 -38.27 -8.48
CA LEU A 639 2.56 -36.89 -8.78
C LEU A 639 1.53 -35.85 -8.35
N GLN A 640 0.25 -36.11 -8.58
CA GLN A 640 -0.85 -35.26 -8.18
C GLN A 640 -0.93 -35.11 -6.66
N ARG A 641 -0.84 -36.20 -5.89
CA ARG A 641 -0.82 -36.15 -4.42
C ARG A 641 0.35 -35.33 -3.91
N THR A 642 1.56 -35.56 -4.43
CA THR A 642 2.75 -34.77 -4.07
C THR A 642 2.54 -33.30 -4.40
N TYR A 643 2.08 -33.00 -5.61
CA TYR A 643 1.92 -31.62 -6.06
C TYR A 643 0.86 -30.84 -5.25
N LEU A 644 -0.30 -31.44 -4.99
CA LEU A 644 -1.34 -30.83 -4.17
C LEU A 644 -0.92 -30.69 -2.70
N ALA A 645 -0.16 -31.65 -2.16
CA ALA A 645 0.43 -31.53 -0.83
C ALA A 645 1.42 -30.35 -0.78
N THR A 646 2.28 -30.18 -1.78
CA THR A 646 3.20 -29.04 -1.86
C THR A 646 2.44 -27.71 -1.89
N LEU A 647 1.33 -27.62 -2.63
CA LEU A 647 0.47 -26.43 -2.64
C LEU A 647 -0.20 -26.16 -1.28
N ALA A 648 -0.63 -27.21 -0.56
CA ALA A 648 -1.16 -27.07 0.80
C ALA A 648 -0.11 -26.49 1.75
N HIS A 649 1.12 -27.02 1.72
CA HIS A 649 2.22 -26.54 2.54
C HIS A 649 2.58 -25.08 2.22
N PHE A 650 2.59 -24.71 0.93
CA PHE A 650 2.77 -23.32 0.53
C PHE A 650 1.71 -22.39 1.14
N GLY A 651 0.43 -22.78 1.06
CA GLY A 651 -0.68 -22.02 1.66
C GLY A 651 -0.56 -21.88 3.18
N ALA A 652 -0.15 -22.94 3.86
CA ALA A 652 0.08 -22.94 5.31
C ALA A 652 1.23 -22.00 5.72
N VAL A 653 2.37 -22.04 4.99
CA VAL A 653 3.52 -21.16 5.25
C VAL A 653 3.14 -19.69 5.06
N LEU A 654 2.45 -19.37 3.97
CA LEU A 654 2.05 -17.99 3.68
C LEU A 654 0.98 -17.48 4.67
N SER A 655 0.06 -18.34 5.10
CA SER A 655 -0.90 -18.02 6.17
C SER A 655 -0.19 -17.74 7.49
N ARG A 656 0.78 -18.58 7.88
CA ARG A 656 1.58 -18.37 9.09
C ARG A 656 2.40 -17.08 9.02
N ALA A 657 2.96 -16.75 7.87
CA ALA A 657 3.69 -15.50 7.68
C ALA A 657 2.77 -14.27 7.88
N LYS A 658 1.53 -14.33 7.38
CA LYS A 658 0.52 -13.27 7.61
C LYS A 658 0.15 -13.13 9.08
N GLU A 659 -0.02 -14.24 9.80
CA GLU A 659 -0.28 -14.21 11.25
C GLU A 659 0.86 -13.53 12.02
N ILE A 660 2.12 -13.83 11.70
CA ILE A 660 3.30 -13.18 12.30
C ILE A 660 3.35 -11.69 11.93
N ALA A 661 2.93 -11.32 10.72
CA ALA A 661 2.82 -9.92 10.35
C ALA A 661 1.74 -9.21 11.17
N LEU A 662 0.57 -9.82 11.35
CA LEU A 662 -0.55 -9.31 12.15
C LEU A 662 -0.24 -9.19 13.66
N SER A 663 0.75 -9.93 14.16
CA SER A 663 1.25 -9.73 15.52
C SER A 663 2.19 -8.53 15.66
N GLY A 664 2.52 -7.84 14.56
CA GLY A 664 3.55 -6.78 14.55
C GLY A 664 4.96 -7.35 14.72
N GLU A 665 5.14 -8.65 14.53
CA GLU A 665 6.39 -9.38 14.78
C GLU A 665 7.14 -9.70 13.46
N SER A 666 6.74 -9.11 12.34
CA SER A 666 7.43 -9.32 11.07
C SER A 666 8.84 -8.73 11.10
N ALA A 667 9.76 -9.33 10.33
CA ALA A 667 11.12 -8.82 10.18
C ALA A 667 11.15 -7.38 9.66
N SER A 668 10.19 -7.00 8.81
CA SER A 668 10.04 -5.62 8.31
C SER A 668 9.68 -4.66 9.45
N VAL A 669 8.70 -5.00 10.29
CA VAL A 669 8.30 -4.18 11.45
C VAL A 669 9.44 -4.09 12.48
N GLY A 670 10.09 -5.22 12.79
CA GLY A 670 11.25 -5.24 13.68
C GLY A 670 12.40 -4.38 13.17
N SER A 671 12.66 -4.36 11.86
CA SER A 671 13.68 -3.50 11.25
C SER A 671 13.32 -2.02 11.35
N ILE A 672 12.04 -1.65 11.16
CA ILE A 672 11.58 -0.28 11.36
C ILE A 672 11.73 0.14 12.83
N LYS A 673 11.40 -0.74 13.78
CA LYS A 673 11.58 -0.48 15.22
C LYS A 673 13.04 -0.26 15.60
N LEU A 674 14.00 -0.87 14.90
CA LEU A 674 15.42 -0.58 15.12
C LEU A 674 15.82 0.85 14.73
N LEU A 675 15.01 1.53 13.89
CA LEU A 675 15.22 2.92 13.50
C LEU A 675 14.67 3.92 14.52
N ALA A 676 13.96 3.46 15.56
CA ALA A 676 13.39 4.27 16.63
C ALA A 676 14.43 5.17 17.31
N HIS A 677 14.07 6.42 17.64
CA HIS A 677 14.89 7.40 18.34
C HIS A 677 16.27 7.70 17.72
N MET A 678 16.54 7.22 16.50
CA MET A 678 17.84 7.44 15.88
C MET A 678 17.99 8.90 15.44
N PRO A 679 19.12 9.56 15.77
CA PRO A 679 19.42 10.90 15.27
C PRO A 679 19.46 10.95 13.74
N THR A 680 19.05 12.09 13.17
CA THR A 680 19.02 12.31 11.71
C THR A 680 20.33 11.94 10.98
N PRO A 681 21.55 12.16 11.53
CA PRO A 681 22.78 11.71 10.88
C PRO A 681 22.92 10.18 10.74
N LEU A 682 22.41 9.41 11.71
CA LEU A 682 22.39 7.94 11.66
C LEU A 682 21.30 7.43 10.71
N GLN A 683 20.14 8.09 10.67
CA GLN A 683 19.11 7.82 9.66
C GLN A 683 19.68 8.01 8.24
N ARG A 684 20.45 9.10 7.99
CA ARG A 684 21.13 9.34 6.70
C ARG A 684 22.12 8.24 6.33
N MET A 685 22.89 7.74 7.30
CA MET A 685 23.81 6.62 7.06
C MET A 685 23.02 5.35 6.70
N LEU A 686 21.91 5.11 7.39
CA LEU A 686 21.09 3.91 7.20
C LEU A 686 20.21 3.96 5.95
N ASP A 687 19.75 5.12 5.48
CA ASP A 687 19.13 5.29 4.16
C ASP A 687 20.05 4.82 3.02
N GLN A 688 21.35 5.05 3.19
CA GLN A 688 22.37 4.67 2.22
C GLN A 688 22.73 3.18 2.30
N ILE A 689 22.31 2.44 3.32
CA ILE A 689 22.72 1.04 3.53
C ILE A 689 21.86 0.05 2.71
N PRO A 690 20.50 0.06 2.74
CA PRO A 690 19.67 -0.77 1.86
C PRO A 690 19.92 -0.50 0.37
N SER A 691 20.17 0.76 -0.01
CA SER A 691 20.53 1.12 -1.38
C SER A 691 21.89 0.52 -1.80
N ARG A 692 22.83 0.32 -0.86
CA ARG A 692 24.12 -0.33 -1.11
C ARG A 692 24.09 -1.87 -1.02
N PHE A 693 23.07 -2.47 -0.42
CA PHE A 693 23.00 -3.93 -0.22
C PHE A 693 21.64 -4.52 -0.62
N ASP A 694 21.63 -5.28 -1.72
CA ASP A 694 20.42 -5.87 -2.29
C ASP A 694 19.69 -6.81 -1.31
N ILE A 695 20.42 -7.63 -0.56
CA ILE A 695 19.84 -8.61 0.38
C ILE A 695 19.07 -7.92 1.53
N LEU A 696 19.60 -6.82 2.08
CA LEU A 696 18.93 -6.08 3.15
C LEU A 696 17.70 -5.33 2.64
N ASN A 697 17.79 -4.79 1.43
CA ASN A 697 16.66 -4.19 0.76
C ASN A 697 15.55 -5.20 0.49
N ASP A 698 15.90 -6.37 -0.02
CA ASP A 698 14.96 -7.45 -0.32
C ASP A 698 14.26 -7.94 0.94
N LEU A 699 14.97 -8.00 2.07
CA LEU A 699 14.40 -8.41 3.35
C LEU A 699 13.47 -7.34 3.96
N ILE A 700 13.83 -6.05 3.88
CA ILE A 700 13.11 -4.97 4.56
C ILE A 700 11.98 -4.39 3.70
N ARG A 701 12.24 -4.10 2.41
CA ARG A 701 11.36 -3.33 1.51
C ARG A 701 10.93 -4.10 0.25
N GLY A 702 11.53 -5.26 -0.01
CA GLY A 702 11.32 -6.05 -1.23
C GLY A 702 11.73 -5.31 -2.51
N ARG A 703 11.58 -6.01 -3.64
CA ARG A 703 11.77 -5.44 -5.00
C ARG A 703 10.46 -5.13 -5.70
N GLU A 704 9.37 -5.70 -5.19
CA GLU A 704 8.03 -5.55 -5.75
C GLU A 704 7.01 -5.32 -4.63
N VAL A 705 5.86 -4.76 -4.98
CA VAL A 705 4.70 -4.68 -4.09
C VAL A 705 3.47 -5.22 -4.81
N ILE A 706 2.69 -6.06 -4.13
CA ILE A 706 1.36 -6.49 -4.59
C ILE A 706 0.34 -6.02 -3.56
N SER A 707 -0.57 -5.14 -3.99
CA SER A 707 -1.68 -4.65 -3.18
C SER A 707 -3.00 -5.03 -3.83
N ASN A 708 -3.88 -5.69 -3.07
CA ASN A 708 -5.20 -6.09 -3.53
C ASN A 708 -6.26 -5.53 -2.57
N VAL A 709 -7.12 -4.66 -3.08
CA VAL A 709 -8.24 -4.09 -2.32
C VAL A 709 -9.51 -4.95 -2.38
N GLY A 710 -9.52 -6.00 -3.21
CA GLY A 710 -10.63 -6.93 -3.33
C GLY A 710 -11.91 -6.28 -3.86
N VAL A 711 -13.06 -6.82 -3.46
CA VAL A 711 -14.38 -6.21 -3.65
C VAL A 711 -14.65 -5.35 -2.43
N VAL A 712 -14.90 -4.05 -2.62
CA VAL A 712 -15.18 -3.11 -1.51
C VAL A 712 -16.54 -3.41 -0.88
N VAL A 713 -17.58 -3.49 -1.72
CA VAL A 713 -18.96 -3.83 -1.37
C VAL A 713 -19.62 -4.43 -2.62
N PRO A 714 -20.62 -5.33 -2.51
CA PRO A 714 -21.24 -5.92 -3.70
C PRO A 714 -21.84 -4.92 -4.70
N SER A 715 -22.22 -3.73 -4.25
CA SER A 715 -22.72 -2.63 -5.08
C SER A 715 -21.65 -1.60 -5.47
N SER A 716 -20.37 -1.90 -5.26
CA SER A 716 -19.28 -0.95 -5.46
C SER A 716 -19.22 -0.45 -6.91
N THR A 717 -19.04 0.86 -7.04
CA THR A 717 -18.85 1.57 -8.30
C THR A 717 -17.37 1.73 -8.66
N LEU A 718 -16.45 1.24 -7.81
CA LEU A 718 -15.02 1.23 -8.10
C LEU A 718 -14.68 0.16 -9.14
N THR A 719 -13.84 0.53 -10.11
CA THR A 719 -13.50 -0.37 -11.23
C THR A 719 -12.01 -0.55 -11.46
N ARG A 720 -11.18 0.45 -11.19
CA ARG A 720 -9.73 0.38 -11.37
C ARG A 720 -9.01 0.80 -10.09
N PHE A 721 -7.86 0.20 -9.85
CA PHE A 721 -7.00 0.51 -8.71
C PHE A 721 -5.54 0.42 -9.14
N MET A 722 -4.76 1.41 -8.72
CA MET A 722 -3.32 1.48 -8.89
C MET A 722 -2.67 1.69 -7.53
N THR A 723 -1.68 0.85 -7.20
CA THR A 723 -1.00 0.90 -5.91
C THR A 723 0.16 1.88 -5.87
N ALA A 724 0.56 2.28 -4.66
CA ALA A 724 1.72 3.12 -4.40
C ALA A 724 3.03 2.35 -4.55
N LYS A 725 4.09 3.05 -4.96
CA LYS A 725 5.46 2.57 -4.90
C LYS A 725 6.21 3.34 -3.81
N ASP A 726 6.88 2.62 -2.92
CA ASP A 726 7.79 3.24 -1.94
C ASP A 726 8.95 4.00 -2.60
N ASP A 727 9.56 4.92 -1.86
CA ASP A 727 10.58 5.86 -2.35
C ASP A 727 11.90 5.17 -2.74
N ASN A 728 11.95 3.86 -2.57
CA ASN A 728 13.10 3.03 -2.85
C ASN A 728 13.38 2.93 -4.36
N GLU A 729 14.62 3.23 -4.77
CA GLU A 729 15.07 3.06 -6.15
C GLU A 729 15.13 1.59 -6.57
N LYS A 730 15.21 0.65 -5.61
CA LYS A 730 15.24 -0.79 -5.89
C LYS A 730 13.87 -1.43 -6.07
N LYS A 731 12.77 -0.72 -5.78
CA LYS A 731 11.43 -1.22 -6.06
C LYS A 731 11.15 -1.05 -7.56
N THR A 732 11.05 -2.17 -8.25
CA THR A 732 11.04 -2.22 -9.72
C THR A 732 9.65 -2.40 -10.31
N LEU A 733 8.75 -3.09 -9.60
CA LEU A 733 7.36 -3.31 -10.05
C LEU A 733 6.37 -3.06 -8.92
N ALA A 734 5.23 -2.45 -9.25
CA ALA A 734 4.12 -2.26 -8.32
C ALA A 734 2.81 -2.73 -8.96
N TRP A 735 2.13 -3.67 -8.29
CA TRP A 735 0.93 -4.35 -8.78
C TRP A 735 -0.28 -3.93 -7.95
N GLY A 736 -1.27 -3.30 -8.60
CA GLY A 736 -2.57 -3.00 -8.00
C GLY A 736 -3.63 -3.99 -8.49
N VAL A 737 -4.44 -4.53 -7.58
CA VAL A 737 -5.55 -5.42 -7.92
C VAL A 737 -6.84 -4.93 -7.28
N ILE A 738 -7.91 -4.90 -8.08
CA ILE A 738 -9.29 -4.65 -7.61
C ILE A 738 -10.24 -5.64 -8.27
N THR A 739 -11.32 -5.99 -7.59
CA THR A 739 -12.44 -6.73 -8.18
C THR A 739 -13.68 -5.86 -8.12
N ASP A 740 -14.28 -5.60 -9.28
CA ASP A 740 -15.51 -4.79 -9.35
C ASP A 740 -16.76 -5.58 -8.93
N ALA A 741 -17.89 -4.87 -8.83
CA ALA A 741 -19.19 -5.48 -8.52
C ALA A 741 -19.65 -6.54 -9.55
N GLY A 742 -19.17 -6.47 -10.79
CA GLY A 742 -19.42 -7.47 -11.83
C GLY A 742 -18.61 -8.76 -11.66
N GLY A 743 -17.69 -8.79 -10.70
CA GLY A 743 -16.77 -9.90 -10.47
C GLY A 743 -15.62 -9.94 -11.50
N VAL A 744 -15.33 -8.82 -12.15
CA VAL A 744 -14.18 -8.66 -13.04
C VAL A 744 -12.98 -8.20 -12.20
N MET A 745 -11.89 -8.96 -12.27
CA MET A 745 -10.62 -8.59 -11.64
C MET A 745 -9.81 -7.73 -12.60
N ARG A 746 -9.46 -6.52 -12.20
CA ARG A 746 -8.54 -5.65 -12.93
C ARG A 746 -7.20 -5.57 -12.21
N ILE A 747 -6.14 -5.69 -12.97
CA ILE A 747 -4.76 -5.58 -12.50
C ILE A 747 -4.11 -4.39 -13.20
N SER A 748 -3.48 -3.52 -12.42
CA SER A 748 -2.57 -2.49 -12.91
C SER A 748 -1.13 -2.87 -12.57
N LEU A 749 -0.22 -2.57 -13.48
CA LEU A 749 1.22 -2.73 -13.30
C LEU A 749 1.92 -1.41 -13.58
N ARG A 750 2.77 -1.00 -12.64
CA ARG A 750 3.71 0.11 -12.81
C ARG A 750 5.12 -0.45 -12.84
N ASP A 751 5.87 -0.11 -13.88
CA ASP A 751 7.22 -0.57 -14.12
C ASP A 751 8.22 0.58 -14.00
N PHE A 752 9.24 0.35 -13.18
CA PHE A 752 10.32 1.28 -12.86
C PHE A 752 11.69 0.66 -13.12
N ARG A 753 11.74 -0.50 -13.78
CA ARG A 753 13.02 -1.15 -14.13
C ARG A 753 13.88 -0.19 -14.96
N PRO A 754 15.21 -0.31 -14.92
CA PRO A 754 16.14 0.68 -15.50
C PRO A 754 15.84 1.05 -16.97
N HIS A 755 15.38 0.09 -17.76
CA HIS A 755 15.05 0.30 -19.16
C HIS A 755 13.93 1.33 -19.39
N VAL A 756 13.01 1.52 -18.46
CA VAL A 756 11.88 2.46 -18.59
C VAL A 756 12.39 3.90 -18.68
N ALA A 757 13.21 4.33 -17.71
CA ALA A 757 13.77 5.67 -17.69
C ALA A 757 14.72 5.90 -18.88
N LEU A 758 15.53 4.90 -19.23
CA LEU A 758 16.45 4.97 -20.37
C LEU A 758 15.71 5.09 -21.71
N LEU A 759 14.65 4.30 -21.92
CA LEU A 759 13.83 4.38 -23.13
C LEU A 759 13.09 5.72 -23.21
N ALA A 760 12.54 6.21 -22.09
CA ALA A 760 11.87 7.50 -22.05
C ALA A 760 12.83 8.65 -22.39
N ALA A 761 14.04 8.66 -21.80
CA ALA A 761 15.07 9.65 -22.09
C ALA A 761 15.54 9.60 -23.55
N ALA A 762 15.50 8.41 -24.18
CA ALA A 762 15.80 8.23 -25.59
C ALA A 762 14.63 8.52 -26.55
N GLY A 763 13.49 9.03 -26.05
CA GLY A 763 12.30 9.34 -26.86
C GLY A 763 11.43 8.13 -27.22
N HIS A 764 11.61 7.00 -26.54
CA HIS A 764 10.91 5.72 -26.78
C HIS A 764 9.99 5.31 -25.61
N LYS A 765 9.33 6.27 -24.94
CA LYS A 765 8.39 5.99 -23.82
C LYS A 765 7.30 4.99 -24.21
N GLU A 766 6.73 5.12 -25.42
CA GLU A 766 5.72 4.20 -25.94
C GLU A 766 6.20 2.75 -26.02
N LEU A 767 7.48 2.53 -26.32
CA LEU A 767 8.04 1.17 -26.34
C LEU A 767 8.14 0.60 -24.91
N ALA A 768 8.51 1.42 -23.92
CA ALA A 768 8.49 1.00 -22.52
C ALA A 768 7.06 0.62 -22.07
N MET A 769 6.05 1.42 -22.43
CA MET A 769 4.64 1.11 -22.15
C MET A 769 4.20 -0.20 -22.81
N ARG A 770 4.56 -0.43 -24.07
CA ARG A 770 4.26 -1.69 -24.77
C ARG A 770 4.93 -2.91 -24.12
N LEU A 771 6.17 -2.79 -23.67
CA LEU A 771 6.86 -3.85 -22.93
C LEU A 771 6.14 -4.18 -21.62
N THR A 772 5.73 -3.17 -20.86
CA THR A 772 4.97 -3.34 -19.62
C THR A 772 3.60 -3.98 -19.88
N GLN A 773 2.89 -3.54 -20.92
CA GLN A 773 1.58 -4.10 -21.29
C GLN A 773 1.70 -5.57 -21.71
N HIS A 774 2.66 -5.90 -22.57
CA HIS A 774 2.90 -7.29 -22.99
C HIS A 774 3.24 -8.20 -21.79
N TYR A 775 4.07 -7.71 -20.86
CA TYR A 775 4.42 -8.44 -19.65
C TYR A 775 3.18 -8.73 -18.79
N LEU A 776 2.32 -7.73 -18.56
CA LEU A 776 1.10 -7.87 -17.78
C LEU A 776 0.07 -8.80 -18.45
N ASP A 777 -0.14 -8.69 -19.76
CA ASP A 777 -1.08 -9.54 -20.48
C ASP A 777 -0.62 -11.00 -20.50
N THR A 778 0.68 -11.24 -20.69
CA THR A 778 1.27 -12.59 -20.62
C THR A 778 1.13 -13.19 -19.22
N TYR A 779 1.27 -12.36 -18.16
CA TYR A 779 0.98 -12.78 -16.79
C TYR A 779 -0.47 -13.22 -16.63
N ALA A 780 -1.44 -12.44 -17.10
CA ALA A 780 -2.86 -12.76 -16.96
C ALA A 780 -3.24 -14.04 -17.72
N GLU A 781 -2.78 -14.17 -18.97
CA GLU A 781 -3.01 -15.36 -19.79
C GLU A 781 -2.36 -16.60 -19.20
N GLY A 782 -1.12 -16.46 -18.75
CA GLY A 782 -0.38 -17.51 -18.08
C GLY A 782 -1.05 -17.97 -16.78
N LEU A 783 -1.56 -17.04 -15.97
CA LEU A 783 -2.29 -17.34 -14.73
C LEU A 783 -3.55 -18.13 -15.04
N ASN A 784 -4.29 -17.72 -16.08
CA ASN A 784 -5.48 -18.42 -16.52
C ASN A 784 -5.17 -19.86 -16.97
N ARG A 785 -4.07 -20.07 -17.72
CA ARG A 785 -3.60 -21.41 -18.09
C ARG A 785 -3.24 -22.24 -16.86
N TYR A 786 -2.45 -21.68 -15.95
CA TYR A 786 -2.04 -22.35 -14.71
C TYR A 786 -3.24 -22.77 -13.85
N VAL A 787 -4.24 -21.90 -13.69
CA VAL A 787 -5.48 -22.21 -12.95
C VAL A 787 -6.28 -23.32 -13.66
N SER A 788 -6.33 -23.30 -14.99
CA SER A 788 -6.97 -24.34 -15.78
C SER A 788 -6.28 -25.70 -15.60
N ASP A 789 -4.95 -25.73 -15.65
CA ASP A 789 -4.17 -26.96 -15.47
C ASP A 789 -4.28 -27.47 -14.04
N LEU A 790 -4.22 -26.60 -13.03
CA LEU A 790 -4.48 -26.97 -11.63
C LEU A 790 -5.86 -27.59 -11.46
N ARG A 791 -6.89 -27.04 -12.12
CA ARG A 791 -8.23 -27.61 -12.09
C ARG A 791 -8.27 -28.99 -12.72
N ARG A 792 -7.69 -29.18 -13.91
CA ARG A 792 -7.60 -30.49 -14.60
C ARG A 792 -6.89 -31.53 -13.74
N ILE A 793 -5.76 -31.15 -13.15
CA ILE A 793 -5.01 -31.98 -12.21
C ILE A 793 -5.90 -32.30 -11.01
N THR A 794 -6.60 -31.34 -10.42
CA THR A 794 -7.39 -31.56 -9.20
C THR A 794 -8.64 -32.42 -9.45
N GLU A 795 -9.29 -32.31 -10.60
CA GLU A 795 -10.52 -33.06 -10.91
C GLU A 795 -10.26 -34.52 -11.29
N THR A 796 -9.07 -34.84 -11.82
CA THR A 796 -8.76 -36.19 -12.31
C THR A 796 -8.34 -37.08 -11.15
N SER A 797 -9.28 -37.59 -10.36
CA SER A 797 -9.02 -38.66 -9.36
C SER A 797 -10.16 -39.68 -9.39
N ARG A 798 -9.84 -40.96 -9.13
CA ARG A 798 -10.83 -42.04 -8.96
C ARG A 798 -11.86 -41.70 -7.89
N GLU A 799 -11.46 -41.08 -6.77
CA GLU A 799 -12.35 -40.68 -5.66
C GLU A 799 -13.35 -39.60 -6.09
N THR A 800 -12.94 -38.63 -6.91
CA THR A 800 -13.81 -37.56 -7.41
C THR A 800 -14.76 -38.03 -8.53
N ARG A 801 -14.37 -39.07 -9.28
CA ARG A 801 -15.24 -39.74 -10.25
C ARG A 801 -16.28 -40.66 -9.59
N LEU A 802 -15.92 -41.34 -8.49
CA LEU A 802 -16.84 -42.17 -7.70
C LEU A 802 -17.88 -41.32 -6.95
N GLY A 803 -17.49 -40.21 -6.32
CA GLY A 803 -18.45 -39.30 -5.68
C GLY A 803 -19.45 -38.63 -6.65
N LYS A 804 -19.05 -38.40 -7.92
CA LYS A 804 -19.97 -37.94 -8.98
C LYS A 804 -20.91 -39.03 -9.51
N LEU A 805 -20.57 -40.30 -9.34
CA LEU A 805 -21.42 -41.44 -9.70
C LEU A 805 -22.43 -41.77 -8.60
N GLU A 806 -22.09 -41.49 -7.34
CA GLU A 806 -23.02 -41.62 -6.20
C GLU A 806 -24.03 -40.45 -6.16
N LEU A 807 -23.60 -39.20 -6.42
CA LEU A 807 -24.49 -38.03 -6.51
C LEU A 807 -25.45 -38.00 -7.72
N ASN A 808 -25.27 -38.89 -8.70
CA ASN A 808 -26.20 -39.06 -9.83
C ASN A 808 -27.04 -40.35 -9.70
N ARG A 809 -26.93 -41.06 -8.57
CA ARG A 809 -27.72 -42.25 -8.24
C ARG A 809 -28.77 -42.01 -7.16
N ASP A 810 -28.74 -40.84 -6.54
CA ASP A 810 -29.81 -40.22 -5.74
C ASP A 810 -30.38 -39.02 -6.51
#